data_AF-A0A3D4P6N1-F1
#
_entry.id   AF-A0A3D4P6N1-F1
#
_cell.length_a   1.000
_cell.length_b   1.000
_cell.length_c   1.000
_cell.angle_alpha   90.00
_cell.angle_beta   90.00
_cell.angle_gamma   90.00
#
_symmetry.space_group_name_H-M   'P 1'
#
loop_
_entity.id
_entity.type
_entity.pdbx_description
1 polymer ?
#
loop_
_entity_poly.entity_id
_entity_poly.type
_entity_poly.pdbx_seq_one_letter_code
_entity_poly.pdbx_strand_id
1 'polypeptide(L)'
;MSYRVRSDLEIFRLEGESAPAWVVRDPLSGVCYRFGAEEHYLLELLRNETTFAELIERFRKKFSGRILSQEELIEILGNWVRQNLVLTDQPQPQSSKAKVLGVLARSNPLVIRFRGWNPQKFLQATEYWVRPFFSWPFLLASSLMICWALLIAVQSISKIGLELRELALLFEPRHWILAIGILGLTKVFHELGHAYSCQRFGGACTEMGVMFLAFIPCLYCNVTDAWTFPRRSQRMAVSAAGILVDLWIASAAFLLWSISQPGLFHSLCLLVAVAGSVNSLLLNGNPLMRYDGYFILSDLTGIANLRAEAMQQARSVLWRFLFGPETSPRPHRFSMTLASYGLASSIYLWLVIGLILMGVYLALKPAGLQALSLIMALMVVPATLYSGLMTLRNQGQREMKLRRGSIGRRLLAGGILASLFLILILYPFPRWISSTGCVRPVHSQLILAPEAGTLMVTTPEDQSVKSGDVVLKMSQSDLLQQIATLRTSYQKLSTREQAIRRMQTQVTDGSAALSLTRELRLATHEQIEQVLSRQTEFTVTSELDGICMRASVSPFEEPYQVQNPIDSRNLGQLISAGQPLAVIASPGESEIVISIPEYWAKEIQSGQKVAVYVPEMCGKYVTGQITQIATSAERNQKSNSVFPEYVSLSQFQKSEPGNNSQSEVFAVVSLEQSPTNPLSFYQIAPVRIQVSGASLASRFSDFINRTFTGIY
;
A
#
# COMPACT_ATOMS: atom_id res chain seq x y z
N MET A 1 52.03 24.14 -26.00
CA MET A 1 51.42 23.50 -24.81
C MET A 1 51.79 22.04 -24.84
N SER A 2 52.59 21.58 -23.88
CA SER A 2 52.91 20.17 -23.69
C SER A 2 51.78 19.52 -22.90
N TYR A 3 51.07 18.60 -23.55
CA TYR A 3 50.13 17.70 -22.90
C TYR A 3 50.80 16.34 -22.80
N ARG A 4 50.89 15.79 -21.59
CA ARG A 4 51.52 14.47 -21.35
C ARG A 4 50.50 13.54 -20.72
N VAL A 5 50.35 12.35 -21.28
CA VAL A 5 49.49 11.30 -20.70
C VAL A 5 50.14 10.78 -19.42
N ARG A 6 49.35 10.53 -18.38
CA ARG A 6 49.84 9.94 -17.12
C ARG A 6 50.35 8.51 -17.38
N SER A 7 51.55 8.19 -16.89
CA SER A 7 52.24 6.93 -17.21
C SER A 7 51.68 5.71 -16.48
N ASP A 8 51.00 5.92 -15.36
CA ASP A 8 50.41 4.92 -14.47
C ASP A 8 49.02 4.41 -14.93
N LEU A 9 48.45 4.96 -15.99
CA LEU A 9 47.14 4.51 -16.51
C LEU A 9 47.22 3.09 -17.06
N GLU A 10 46.31 2.22 -16.60
CA GLU A 10 46.16 0.85 -17.08
C GLU A 10 45.14 0.81 -18.24
N ILE A 11 45.49 0.19 -19.36
CA ILE A 11 44.66 0.13 -20.57
C ILE A 11 44.30 -1.32 -20.88
N PHE A 12 43.01 -1.63 -20.89
CA PHE A 12 42.48 -2.96 -21.19
C PHE A 12 41.71 -2.93 -22.51
N ARG A 13 41.95 -3.90 -23.39
CA ARG A 13 41.19 -4.04 -24.64
C ARG A 13 39.97 -4.93 -24.41
N LEU A 14 38.79 -4.47 -24.84
CA LEU A 14 37.56 -5.26 -24.75
C LEU A 14 37.44 -6.23 -25.95
N GLU A 15 37.01 -7.45 -25.68
CA GLU A 15 36.81 -8.51 -26.68
C GLU A 15 35.31 -8.73 -26.96
N GLY A 16 34.95 -8.98 -28.23
CA GLY A 16 33.60 -9.38 -28.62
C GLY A 16 32.58 -8.25 -28.77
N GLU A 17 33.03 -7.00 -28.85
CA GLU A 17 32.19 -5.84 -29.21
C GLU A 17 32.16 -5.62 -30.74
N SER A 18 31.07 -5.03 -31.23
CA SER A 18 30.88 -4.73 -32.67
C SER A 18 31.86 -3.66 -33.19
N ALA A 19 32.43 -2.85 -32.30
CA ALA A 19 33.51 -1.92 -32.57
C ALA A 19 34.62 -2.11 -31.51
N PRO A 20 35.90 -1.95 -31.87
CA PRO A 20 36.99 -2.07 -30.90
C PRO A 20 36.90 -0.95 -29.86
N ALA A 21 36.91 -1.33 -28.59
CA ALA A 21 36.83 -0.44 -27.44
C ALA A 21 37.89 -0.80 -26.40
N TRP A 22 38.31 0.21 -25.64
CA TRP A 22 39.31 0.11 -24.59
C TRP A 22 38.76 0.68 -23.29
N VAL A 23 39.23 0.16 -22.17
CA VAL A 23 38.95 0.69 -20.84
C VAL A 23 40.26 1.20 -20.25
N VAL A 24 40.29 2.49 -19.91
CA VAL A 24 41.41 3.13 -19.24
C VAL A 24 41.06 3.30 -17.77
N ARG A 25 41.81 2.64 -16.90
CA ARG A 25 41.64 2.67 -15.46
C ARG A 25 42.65 3.63 -14.86
N ASP A 26 42.16 4.52 -14.00
CA ASP A 26 42.99 5.30 -13.10
C ASP A 26 43.24 4.49 -11.81
N PRO A 27 44.47 4.04 -11.52
CA PRO A 27 44.76 3.21 -10.35
C PRO A 27 44.63 3.96 -9.01
N LEU A 28 44.72 5.30 -9.01
CA LEU A 28 44.64 6.11 -7.80
C LEU A 28 43.18 6.41 -7.41
N SER A 29 42.35 6.73 -8.40
CA SER A 29 40.93 7.02 -8.16
C SER A 29 40.02 5.81 -8.29
N GLY A 30 40.49 4.72 -8.91
CA GLY A 30 39.71 3.52 -9.20
C GLY A 30 38.64 3.72 -10.29
N VAL A 31 38.62 4.88 -10.94
CA VAL A 31 37.63 5.21 -11.97
C VAL A 31 38.04 4.60 -13.31
N CYS A 32 37.10 3.96 -13.98
CA CYS A 32 37.28 3.41 -15.32
C CYS A 32 36.61 4.30 -16.37
N TYR A 33 37.34 4.62 -17.42
CA TYR A 33 36.87 5.37 -18.59
C TYR A 33 36.84 4.44 -19.80
N ARG A 34 35.76 4.46 -20.58
CA ARG A 34 35.65 3.68 -21.82
C ARG A 34 35.99 4.57 -23.01
N PHE A 35 36.92 4.11 -23.84
CA PHE A 35 37.36 4.79 -25.05
C PHE A 35 37.08 3.97 -26.31
N GLY A 36 36.64 4.67 -27.36
CA GLY A 36 36.57 4.11 -28.70
C GLY A 36 37.95 4.06 -29.38
N ALA A 37 37.99 3.53 -30.61
CA ALA A 37 39.21 3.45 -31.40
C ALA A 37 39.90 4.79 -31.66
N GLU A 38 39.12 5.85 -31.81
CA GLU A 38 39.62 7.19 -32.08
C GLU A 38 40.27 7.81 -30.84
N GLU A 39 39.59 7.73 -29.69
CA GLU A 39 40.06 8.26 -28.41
C GLU A 39 41.30 7.51 -27.92
N HIS A 40 41.30 6.17 -28.02
CA HIS A 40 42.48 5.38 -27.70
C HIS A 40 43.67 5.76 -28.59
N TYR A 41 43.46 5.93 -29.90
CA TYR A 41 44.53 6.31 -30.81
C TYR A 41 45.09 7.71 -30.52
N LEU A 42 44.22 8.68 -30.18
CA LEU A 42 44.66 10.00 -29.74
C LEU A 42 45.50 9.92 -28.46
N LEU A 43 45.07 9.10 -27.49
CA LEU A 43 45.79 8.89 -26.23
C LEU A 43 47.15 8.22 -26.46
N GLU A 44 47.23 7.27 -27.39
CA GLU A 44 48.47 6.61 -27.81
C GLU A 44 49.44 7.59 -28.49
N LEU A 45 48.93 8.47 -29.36
CA LEU A 45 49.74 9.52 -29.99
C LEU A 45 50.27 10.54 -28.96
N LEU A 46 49.43 10.94 -28.00
CA LEU A 46 49.83 11.85 -26.91
C LEU A 46 50.87 11.24 -25.96
N ARG A 47 50.94 9.91 -25.84
CA ARG A 47 51.98 9.22 -25.06
C ARG A 47 53.37 9.35 -25.71
N ASN A 48 53.43 9.54 -27.02
CA ASN A 48 54.68 9.60 -27.81
C ASN A 48 55.15 11.05 -28.09
N GLU A 49 54.72 12.03 -27.28
CA GLU A 49 55.14 13.44 -27.31
C GLU A 49 55.09 14.12 -28.71
N THR A 50 53.90 14.18 -29.33
CA THR A 50 53.69 14.82 -30.65
C THR A 50 53.13 16.23 -30.56
N THR A 51 53.41 17.09 -31.56
CA THR A 51 52.81 18.43 -31.66
C THR A 51 51.33 18.40 -32.09
N PHE A 52 50.57 19.47 -31.83
CA PHE A 52 49.13 19.56 -32.17
C PHE A 52 48.84 19.37 -33.67
N ALA A 53 49.68 19.94 -34.54
CA ALA A 53 49.52 19.82 -35.98
C ALA A 53 49.74 18.36 -36.44
N GLU A 54 50.75 17.70 -35.89
CA GLU A 54 51.05 16.30 -36.17
C GLU A 54 49.97 15.34 -35.63
N LEU A 55 49.36 15.65 -34.48
CA LEU A 55 48.24 14.89 -33.92
C LEU A 55 47.06 14.86 -34.89
N ILE A 56 46.67 16.02 -35.41
CA ILE A 56 45.56 16.15 -36.35
C ILE A 56 45.89 15.45 -37.67
N GLU A 57 47.11 15.60 -38.18
CA GLU A 57 47.54 14.97 -39.42
C GLU A 57 47.57 13.43 -39.31
N ARG A 58 48.16 12.90 -38.24
CA ARG A 58 48.22 11.44 -37.99
C ARG A 58 46.85 10.84 -37.70
N PHE A 59 45.95 11.59 -37.03
CA PHE A 59 44.56 11.18 -36.84
C PHE A 59 43.83 11.08 -38.18
N ARG A 60 43.96 12.11 -39.02
CA ARG A 60 43.36 12.15 -40.36
C ARG A 60 43.83 11.04 -41.27
N LYS A 61 45.11 10.66 -41.17
CA LYS A 61 45.70 9.58 -41.98
C LYS A 61 45.12 8.20 -41.63
N LYS A 62 44.76 7.96 -40.36
CA LYS A 62 44.19 6.67 -39.90
C LYS A 62 42.67 6.62 -40.02
N PHE A 63 41.98 7.73 -39.77
CA PHE A 63 40.53 7.84 -39.84
C PHE A 63 40.11 8.81 -40.95
N SER A 64 40.24 8.37 -42.20
CA SER A 64 39.98 9.18 -43.41
C SER A 64 38.55 9.70 -43.55
N GLY A 65 37.60 9.16 -42.76
CA GLY A 65 36.18 9.55 -42.76
C GLY A 65 35.78 10.61 -41.72
N ARG A 66 36.68 11.05 -40.82
CA ARG A 66 36.36 12.05 -39.78
C ARG A 66 37.37 13.21 -39.79
N ILE A 67 36.87 14.43 -39.85
CA ILE A 67 37.69 15.65 -39.76
C ILE A 67 37.66 16.11 -38.30
N LEU A 68 38.76 15.92 -37.57
CA LEU A 68 38.91 16.45 -36.21
C LEU A 68 39.30 17.93 -36.29
N SER A 69 38.48 18.84 -35.77
CA SER A 69 38.83 20.26 -35.73
C SER A 69 39.77 20.56 -34.55
N GLN A 70 40.55 21.65 -34.64
CA GLN A 70 41.42 22.08 -33.55
C GLN A 70 40.63 22.42 -32.28
N GLU A 71 39.43 22.97 -32.42
CA GLU A 71 38.52 23.27 -31.31
C GLU A 71 38.03 22.00 -30.61
N GLU A 72 37.65 20.97 -31.38
CA GLU A 72 37.18 19.68 -30.85
C GLU A 72 38.30 18.95 -30.09
N LEU A 73 39.54 19.00 -30.61
CA LEU A 73 40.71 18.45 -29.92
C LEU A 73 41.00 19.16 -28.59
N ILE A 74 40.87 20.49 -28.54
CA ILE A 74 41.02 21.27 -27.30
C ILE A 74 39.91 20.92 -26.29
N GLU A 75 38.68 20.69 -26.74
CA GLU A 75 37.58 20.27 -25.87
C GLU A 75 37.82 18.87 -25.27
N ILE A 76 38.27 17.91 -26.10
CA ILE A 76 38.63 16.56 -25.65
C ILE A 76 39.78 16.59 -24.65
N LEU A 77 40.87 17.30 -24.97
CA LEU A 77 42.02 17.44 -24.07
C LEU A 77 41.62 18.16 -22.77
N GLY A 78 40.80 19.21 -22.86
CA GLY A 78 40.27 19.91 -21.70
C GLY A 78 39.43 19.00 -20.80
N ASN A 79 38.66 18.08 -21.38
CA ASN A 79 37.95 17.04 -20.63
C ASN A 79 38.91 16.05 -19.96
N TRP A 80 39.94 15.58 -20.66
CA TRP A 80 40.90 14.62 -20.10
C TRP A 80 41.79 15.21 -19.00
N VAL A 81 42.14 16.50 -19.11
CA VAL A 81 42.81 17.24 -18.03
C VAL A 81 41.90 17.37 -16.80
N ARG A 82 40.60 17.68 -17.00
CA ARG A 82 39.61 17.69 -15.90
C ARG A 82 39.40 16.33 -15.25
N GLN A 83 39.61 15.25 -16.00
CA GLN A 83 39.53 13.86 -15.55
C GLN A 83 40.87 13.33 -15.00
N ASN A 84 41.92 14.16 -14.93
CA ASN A 84 43.27 13.77 -14.49
C ASN A 84 43.93 12.64 -15.30
N LEU A 85 43.53 12.46 -16.57
CA LEU A 85 44.14 11.48 -17.50
C LEU A 85 45.37 12.07 -18.22
N VAL A 86 45.37 13.38 -18.41
CA VAL A 86 46.44 14.13 -19.10
C VAL A 86 46.92 15.26 -18.19
N LEU A 87 48.24 15.38 -18.08
CA LEU A 87 48.95 16.44 -17.37
C LEU A 87 49.25 17.60 -18.34
N THR A 88 49.19 18.82 -17.83
CA THR A 88 49.55 20.05 -18.55
C THR A 88 50.54 20.84 -17.70
N ASP A 89 51.54 21.45 -18.34
CA ASP A 89 52.58 22.21 -17.66
C ASP A 89 52.10 23.60 -17.16
N GLN A 90 50.87 24.01 -17.51
CA GLN A 90 50.30 25.24 -16.95
C GLN A 90 49.70 25.00 -15.56
N PRO A 91 49.89 25.92 -14.60
CA PRO A 91 49.22 25.85 -13.32
C PRO A 91 47.71 25.87 -13.56
N GLN A 92 47.04 24.77 -13.21
CA GLN A 92 45.58 24.72 -13.24
C GLN A 92 45.05 25.90 -12.42
N PRO A 93 44.07 26.68 -12.91
CA PRO A 93 43.32 27.56 -12.03
C PRO A 93 42.72 26.66 -10.95
N GLN A 94 43.19 26.80 -9.71
CA GLN A 94 42.70 26.04 -8.57
C GLN A 94 41.21 26.35 -8.41
N SER A 95 40.38 25.52 -9.02
CA SER A 95 38.92 25.51 -8.85
C SER A 95 38.54 24.83 -7.53
N SER A 96 39.32 25.09 -6.47
CA SER A 96 39.13 24.58 -5.12
C SER A 96 37.76 24.98 -4.55
N LYS A 97 37.19 26.12 -4.96
CA LYS A 97 35.83 26.54 -4.58
C LYS A 97 34.70 25.90 -5.40
N ALA A 98 34.94 25.58 -6.68
CA ALA A 98 33.94 24.92 -7.53
C ALA A 98 33.86 23.39 -7.29
N LYS A 99 34.92 22.78 -6.76
CA LYS A 99 34.90 21.36 -6.33
C LYS A 99 33.99 21.14 -5.12
N VAL A 100 34.00 22.01 -4.12
CA VAL A 100 33.15 21.83 -2.91
C VAL A 100 31.67 22.07 -3.24
N LEU A 101 31.35 23.15 -3.96
CA LEU A 101 29.98 23.44 -4.40
C LEU A 101 29.46 22.50 -5.51
N GLY A 102 30.33 22.05 -6.42
CA GLY A 102 29.98 21.13 -7.50
C GLY A 102 29.86 19.67 -7.05
N VAL A 103 30.58 19.26 -6.00
CA VAL A 103 30.39 17.95 -5.35
C VAL A 103 29.11 17.96 -4.52
N LEU A 104 28.79 19.05 -3.80
CA LEU A 104 27.48 19.20 -3.14
C LEU A 104 26.31 19.30 -4.14
N ALA A 105 26.51 19.90 -5.32
CA ALA A 105 25.49 19.97 -6.37
C ALA A 105 25.33 18.66 -7.18
N ARG A 106 26.30 17.74 -7.11
CA ARG A 106 26.24 16.41 -7.75
C ARG A 106 25.96 15.27 -6.78
N SER A 107 26.13 15.48 -5.48
CA SER A 107 25.60 14.58 -4.47
C SER A 107 24.09 14.67 -4.56
N ASN A 108 23.50 13.68 -5.22
CA ASN A 108 22.08 13.46 -5.17
C ASN A 108 21.74 13.34 -3.67
N PRO A 109 20.97 14.27 -3.06
CA PRO A 109 20.73 14.28 -1.60
C PRO A 109 20.07 12.99 -1.11
N LEU A 110 19.59 12.18 -2.04
CA LEU A 110 18.99 10.87 -1.85
C LEU A 110 20.00 9.71 -1.79
N VAL A 111 21.30 9.94 -2.01
CA VAL A 111 22.33 8.89 -2.00
C VAL A 111 23.48 9.30 -1.08
N ILE A 112 23.45 8.81 0.16
CA ILE A 112 24.53 8.99 1.14
C ILE A 112 25.29 7.68 1.24
N ARG A 113 26.61 7.69 1.00
CA ARG A 113 27.45 6.48 1.03
C ARG A 113 28.32 6.47 2.28
N PHE A 114 28.20 5.41 3.08
CA PHE A 114 29.10 5.12 4.18
C PHE A 114 30.03 3.99 3.75
N ARG A 115 31.30 4.36 3.53
CA ARG A 115 32.36 3.41 3.17
C ARG A 115 32.63 2.55 4.40
N GLY A 116 32.38 1.24 4.30
CA GLY A 116 32.53 0.31 5.41
C GLY A 116 33.98 -0.14 5.57
N TRP A 117 34.33 -1.26 4.92
CA TRP A 117 35.64 -1.90 5.06
C TRP A 117 36.13 -2.46 3.71
N ASN A 118 37.42 -2.80 3.62
CA ASN A 118 38.01 -3.44 2.45
C ASN A 118 37.96 -4.98 2.61
N PRO A 119 37.12 -5.69 1.83
CA PRO A 119 36.92 -7.14 1.99
C PRO A 119 38.01 -7.99 1.34
N GLN A 120 38.97 -7.42 0.58
CA GLN A 120 39.86 -8.17 -0.28
C GLN A 120 40.63 -9.30 0.43
N LYS A 121 41.17 -9.04 1.63
CA LYS A 121 41.89 -10.06 2.42
C LYS A 121 40.97 -11.19 2.88
N PHE A 122 39.75 -10.85 3.27
CA PHE A 122 38.74 -11.83 3.68
C PHE A 122 38.36 -12.71 2.50
N LEU A 123 38.05 -12.12 1.34
CA LEU A 123 37.67 -12.83 0.13
C LEU A 123 38.79 -13.77 -0.37
N GLN A 124 40.06 -13.37 -0.24
CA GLN A 124 41.21 -14.22 -0.56
C GLN A 124 41.35 -15.41 0.42
N ALA A 125 41.15 -15.18 1.72
CA ALA A 125 41.24 -16.23 2.72
C ALA A 125 40.13 -17.28 2.59
N THR A 126 38.93 -16.86 2.20
CA THR A 126 37.75 -17.73 2.07
C THR A 126 37.55 -18.30 0.67
N GLU A 127 38.37 -17.89 -0.32
CA GLU A 127 38.21 -18.29 -1.72
C GLU A 127 38.13 -19.81 -1.90
N TYR A 128 38.93 -20.56 -1.13
CA TYR A 128 38.94 -22.03 -1.18
C TYR A 128 37.56 -22.64 -0.96
N TRP A 129 36.79 -22.12 0.00
CA TRP A 129 35.45 -22.60 0.33
C TRP A 129 34.40 -22.20 -0.70
N VAL A 130 34.63 -21.11 -1.43
CA VAL A 130 33.68 -20.57 -2.41
C VAL A 130 33.93 -21.11 -3.82
N ARG A 131 35.14 -21.61 -4.11
CA ARG A 131 35.48 -22.21 -5.42
C ARG A 131 34.48 -23.26 -5.93
N PRO A 132 33.94 -24.18 -5.10
CA PRO A 132 32.96 -25.17 -5.56
C PRO A 132 31.68 -24.56 -6.13
N PHE A 133 31.26 -23.37 -5.67
CA PHE A 133 30.05 -22.70 -6.13
C PHE A 133 30.14 -22.26 -7.61
N PHE A 134 31.35 -22.11 -8.15
CA PHE A 134 31.59 -21.80 -9.57
C PHE A 134 31.75 -23.06 -10.44
N SER A 135 31.65 -24.26 -9.85
CA SER A 135 31.76 -25.51 -10.59
C SER A 135 30.48 -25.82 -11.37
N TRP A 136 30.64 -26.41 -12.56
CA TRP A 136 29.51 -26.86 -13.38
C TRP A 136 28.52 -27.78 -12.64
N PRO A 137 28.97 -28.78 -11.85
CA PRO A 137 28.07 -29.61 -11.06
C PRO A 137 27.24 -28.81 -10.05
N PHE A 138 27.84 -27.83 -9.37
CA PHE A 138 27.10 -26.99 -8.43
C PHE A 138 26.07 -26.11 -9.15
N LEU A 139 26.46 -25.48 -10.25
CA LEU A 139 25.53 -24.66 -11.05
C LEU A 139 24.34 -25.48 -11.54
N LEU A 140 24.57 -26.71 -12.03
CA LEU A 140 23.51 -27.62 -12.44
C LEU A 140 22.60 -28.01 -11.26
N ALA A 141 23.17 -28.43 -10.12
CA ALA A 141 22.40 -28.81 -8.94
C ALA A 141 21.58 -27.64 -8.40
N SER A 142 22.15 -26.43 -8.34
CA SER A 142 21.45 -25.22 -7.89
C SER A 142 20.34 -24.81 -8.86
N SER A 143 20.53 -24.97 -10.18
CA SER A 143 19.47 -24.74 -11.16
C SER A 143 18.32 -25.73 -10.99
N LEU A 144 18.62 -27.01 -10.74
CA LEU A 144 17.59 -28.01 -10.45
C LEU A 144 16.84 -27.69 -9.15
N MET A 145 17.54 -27.20 -8.12
CA MET A 145 16.93 -26.75 -6.87
C MET A 145 15.97 -25.57 -7.10
N ILE A 146 16.36 -24.57 -7.90
CA ILE A 146 15.48 -23.44 -8.25
C ILE A 146 14.25 -23.94 -9.01
N CYS A 147 14.44 -24.82 -10.01
CA CYS A 147 13.32 -25.41 -10.75
C CYS A 147 12.38 -26.20 -9.84
N TRP A 148 12.91 -26.99 -8.90
CA TRP A 148 12.12 -27.73 -7.93
C TRP A 148 11.32 -26.77 -7.03
N ALA A 149 11.98 -25.77 -6.44
CA ALA A 149 11.33 -24.78 -5.60
C ALA A 149 10.20 -24.07 -6.36
N LEU A 150 10.43 -23.70 -7.62
CA LEU A 150 9.41 -23.08 -8.48
C LEU A 150 8.21 -24.00 -8.72
N LEU A 151 8.43 -25.29 -8.99
CA LEU A 151 7.36 -26.27 -9.17
C LEU A 151 6.48 -26.38 -7.91
N ILE A 152 7.09 -26.45 -6.73
CA ILE A 152 6.34 -26.46 -5.46
C ILE A 152 5.61 -25.13 -5.23
N ALA A 153 6.22 -24.00 -5.58
CA ALA A 153 5.60 -22.67 -5.44
C ALA A 153 4.33 -22.54 -6.29
N VAL A 154 4.37 -23.02 -7.52
CA VAL A 154 3.20 -23.03 -8.41
C VAL A 154 2.10 -23.92 -7.85
N GLN A 155 2.44 -25.11 -7.34
CA GLN A 155 1.46 -26.02 -6.72
C GLN A 155 0.88 -25.46 -5.41
N SER A 156 1.64 -24.67 -4.67
CA SER A 156 1.27 -24.13 -3.36
C SER A 156 0.77 -22.69 -3.42
N ILE A 157 0.45 -22.15 -4.60
CA ILE A 157 0.18 -20.71 -4.78
C ILE A 157 -1.01 -20.21 -3.94
N SER A 158 -2.04 -21.06 -3.75
CA SER A 158 -3.20 -20.75 -2.90
C SER A 158 -2.81 -20.65 -1.42
N LYS A 159 -1.99 -21.60 -0.94
CA LYS A 159 -1.46 -21.61 0.43
C LYS A 159 -0.56 -20.41 0.70
N ILE A 160 0.34 -20.09 -0.23
CA ILE A 160 1.21 -18.91 -0.16
C ILE A 160 0.36 -17.64 -0.06
N GLY A 161 -0.71 -17.53 -0.86
CA GLY A 161 -1.62 -16.37 -0.84
C GLY A 161 -2.31 -16.16 0.52
N LEU A 162 -2.69 -17.25 1.21
CA LEU A 162 -3.29 -17.19 2.54
C LEU A 162 -2.26 -16.77 3.61
N GLU A 163 -1.10 -17.42 3.64
CA GLU A 163 -0.04 -17.16 4.63
C GLU A 163 0.68 -15.82 4.42
N LEU A 164 0.66 -15.27 3.19
CA LEU A 164 1.14 -13.92 2.90
C LEU A 164 0.44 -12.85 3.74
N ARG A 165 -0.85 -13.05 4.07
CA ARG A 165 -1.60 -12.14 4.93
C ARG A 165 -1.10 -12.21 6.38
N GLU A 166 -0.67 -13.37 6.82
CA GLU A 166 -0.10 -13.59 8.16
C GLU A 166 1.32 -13.04 8.28
N LEU A 167 2.08 -12.97 7.18
CA LEU A 167 3.39 -12.30 7.17
C LEU A 167 3.32 -10.83 7.58
N ALA A 168 2.16 -10.17 7.44
CA ALA A 168 1.94 -8.81 7.94
C ALA A 168 2.21 -8.71 9.46
N LEU A 169 2.01 -9.79 10.22
CA LEU A 169 2.27 -9.87 11.65
C LEU A 169 3.78 -9.88 11.98
N LEU A 170 4.63 -10.32 11.05
CA LEU A 170 6.09 -10.20 11.18
C LEU A 170 6.59 -8.76 10.96
N PHE A 171 5.74 -7.89 10.41
CA PHE A 171 5.99 -6.45 10.35
C PHE A 171 5.44 -5.70 11.58
N GLU A 172 5.07 -6.41 12.66
CA GLU A 172 4.86 -5.78 13.95
C GLU A 172 6.21 -5.36 14.58
N PRO A 173 6.26 -4.26 15.36
CA PRO A 173 7.50 -3.74 15.92
C PRO A 173 8.35 -4.76 16.69
N ARG A 174 7.71 -5.73 17.36
CA ARG A 174 8.39 -6.80 18.12
C ARG A 174 9.25 -7.73 17.25
N HIS A 175 8.92 -7.88 15.97
CA HIS A 175 9.61 -8.77 15.03
C HIS A 175 10.55 -8.03 14.06
N TRP A 176 10.59 -6.69 14.09
CA TRP A 176 11.38 -5.89 13.14
C TRP A 176 12.86 -6.21 13.15
N ILE A 177 13.46 -6.37 14.33
CA ILE A 177 14.90 -6.66 14.46
C ILE A 177 15.24 -7.98 13.75
N LEU A 178 14.39 -8.99 13.95
CA LEU A 178 14.54 -10.31 13.35
C LEU A 178 14.34 -10.26 11.83
N ALA A 179 13.26 -9.62 11.36
CA ALA A 179 12.93 -9.50 9.94
C ALA A 179 13.99 -8.68 9.17
N ILE A 180 14.39 -7.52 9.70
CA ILE A 180 15.45 -6.69 9.11
C ILE A 180 16.79 -7.41 9.18
N GLY A 181 17.09 -8.12 10.28
CA GLY A 181 18.31 -8.88 10.43
C GLY A 181 18.45 -9.98 9.38
N ILE A 182 17.40 -10.80 9.18
CA ILE A 182 17.46 -11.91 8.23
C ILE A 182 17.48 -11.42 6.77
N LEU A 183 16.69 -10.39 6.42
CA LEU A 183 16.71 -9.78 5.09
C LEU A 183 18.01 -9.01 4.82
N GLY A 184 18.59 -8.38 5.85
CA GLY A 184 19.90 -7.76 5.76
C GLY A 184 20.99 -8.80 5.50
N LEU A 185 20.91 -9.95 6.17
CA LEU A 185 21.85 -11.06 5.99
C LEU A 185 21.80 -11.62 4.55
N THR A 186 20.61 -11.78 3.95
CA THR A 186 20.53 -12.21 2.54
C THR A 186 21.20 -11.20 1.62
N LYS A 187 21.06 -9.90 1.89
CA LYS A 187 21.75 -8.85 1.13
C LYS A 187 23.25 -8.79 1.36
N VAL A 188 23.76 -9.19 2.52
CA VAL A 188 25.21 -9.40 2.69
C VAL A 188 25.70 -10.49 1.74
N PHE A 189 24.99 -11.62 1.66
CA PHE A 189 25.35 -12.70 0.74
C PHE A 189 25.24 -12.28 -0.73
N HIS A 190 24.22 -11.49 -1.10
CA HIS A 190 24.08 -10.90 -2.42
C HIS A 190 25.34 -10.10 -2.83
N GLU A 191 25.77 -9.16 -2.00
CA GLU A 191 26.96 -8.35 -2.26
C GLU A 191 28.25 -9.18 -2.27
N LEU A 192 28.35 -10.20 -1.42
CA LEU A 192 29.45 -11.16 -1.46
C LEU A 192 29.48 -11.94 -2.79
N GLY A 193 28.31 -12.28 -3.36
CA GLY A 193 28.20 -12.92 -4.65
C GLY A 193 28.90 -12.13 -5.77
N HIS A 194 28.64 -10.81 -5.82
CA HIS A 194 29.34 -9.91 -6.74
C HIS A 194 30.85 -9.86 -6.46
N ALA A 195 31.23 -9.70 -5.20
CA ALA A 195 32.63 -9.55 -4.80
C ALA A 195 33.47 -10.81 -5.12
N TYR A 196 32.99 -12.01 -4.78
CA TYR A 196 33.67 -13.27 -5.10
C TYR A 196 33.73 -13.52 -6.61
N SER A 197 32.68 -13.18 -7.35
CA SER A 197 32.67 -13.33 -8.81
C SER A 197 33.70 -12.39 -9.46
N CYS A 198 33.79 -11.15 -8.99
CA CYS A 198 34.80 -10.20 -9.45
C CYS A 198 36.22 -10.71 -9.17
N GLN A 199 36.50 -11.19 -7.95
CA GLN A 199 37.79 -11.76 -7.59
C GLN A 199 38.16 -12.98 -8.44
N ARG A 200 37.21 -13.89 -8.66
CA ARG A 200 37.45 -15.12 -9.43
C ARG A 200 37.90 -14.85 -10.87
N PHE A 201 37.40 -13.77 -11.47
CA PHE A 201 37.79 -13.34 -12.81
C PHE A 201 39.00 -12.41 -12.84
N GLY A 202 39.61 -12.11 -11.69
CA GLY A 202 40.86 -11.35 -11.58
C GLY A 202 40.70 -9.86 -11.23
N GLY A 203 39.49 -9.39 -10.88
CA GLY A 203 39.25 -8.04 -10.40
C GLY A 203 39.36 -7.93 -8.87
N ALA A 204 39.53 -6.72 -8.33
CA ALA A 204 39.52 -6.50 -6.89
C ALA A 204 38.18 -5.92 -6.41
N CYS A 205 37.79 -6.25 -5.16
CA CYS A 205 36.72 -5.56 -4.46
C CYS A 205 37.32 -4.60 -3.43
N THR A 206 37.28 -3.31 -3.73
CA THR A 206 38.00 -2.29 -2.96
C THR A 206 37.28 -1.86 -1.68
N GLU A 207 35.95 -1.89 -1.69
CA GLU A 207 35.12 -1.48 -0.56
C GLU A 207 33.78 -2.21 -0.53
N MET A 208 33.30 -2.51 0.67
CA MET A 208 31.91 -2.89 0.97
C MET A 208 31.38 -2.00 2.08
N GLY A 209 30.12 -1.59 1.98
CA GLY A 209 29.51 -0.67 2.95
C GLY A 209 28.00 -0.59 2.86
N VAL A 210 27.46 0.48 3.46
CA VAL A 210 26.03 0.80 3.48
C VAL A 210 25.83 2.13 2.76
N MET A 211 24.87 2.19 1.85
CA MET A 211 24.39 3.43 1.25
C MET A 211 22.92 3.64 1.62
N PHE A 212 22.53 4.88 1.88
CA PHE A 212 21.12 5.24 2.05
C PHE A 212 20.58 5.76 0.72
N LEU A 213 19.61 5.05 0.17
CA LEU A 213 18.83 5.47 -1.00
C LEU A 213 17.47 5.97 -0.49
N ALA A 214 17.23 7.28 -0.50
CA ALA A 214 16.00 7.88 0.03
C ALA A 214 15.63 7.37 1.45
N PHE A 215 16.63 7.36 2.35
CA PHE A 215 16.56 6.86 3.74
C PHE A 215 16.38 5.34 3.90
N ILE A 216 16.31 4.58 2.81
CA ILE A 216 16.34 3.12 2.86
C ILE A 216 17.80 2.66 2.88
N PRO A 217 18.24 1.90 3.92
CA PRO A 217 19.59 1.36 3.94
C PRO A 217 19.72 0.25 2.89
N CYS A 218 20.73 0.37 2.03
CA CYS A 218 21.10 -0.61 1.04
C CYS A 218 22.58 -0.98 1.25
N LEU A 219 22.89 -2.27 1.22
CA LEU A 219 24.28 -2.72 1.17
C LEU A 219 24.83 -2.46 -0.23
N TYR A 220 26.14 -2.26 -0.32
CA TYR A 220 26.82 -2.13 -1.60
C TYR A 220 28.23 -2.69 -1.54
N CYS A 221 28.69 -3.29 -2.64
CA CYS A 221 30.08 -3.60 -2.90
C CYS A 221 30.60 -2.84 -4.12
N ASN A 222 31.87 -2.43 -4.07
CA ASN A 222 32.52 -1.80 -5.21
C ASN A 222 33.23 -2.86 -6.04
N VAL A 223 32.60 -3.23 -7.14
CA VAL A 223 33.13 -4.14 -8.18
C VAL A 223 33.43 -3.40 -9.49
N THR A 224 33.87 -2.14 -9.41
CA THR A 224 34.22 -1.32 -10.59
C THR A 224 35.26 -2.00 -11.49
N ASP A 225 36.15 -2.80 -10.90
CA ASP A 225 37.16 -3.57 -11.63
C ASP A 225 36.57 -4.55 -12.65
N ALA A 226 35.31 -4.98 -12.50
CA ALA A 226 34.65 -5.84 -13.48
C ALA A 226 34.60 -5.19 -14.88
N TRP A 227 34.66 -3.86 -14.98
CA TRP A 227 34.67 -3.15 -16.26
C TRP A 227 35.95 -3.39 -17.07
N THR A 228 37.05 -3.82 -16.44
CA THR A 228 38.33 -4.10 -17.13
C THR A 228 38.34 -5.47 -17.81
N PHE A 229 37.36 -6.35 -17.52
CA PHE A 229 37.35 -7.70 -18.05
C PHE A 229 37.13 -7.69 -19.57
N PRO A 230 38.01 -8.35 -20.36
CA PRO A 230 37.90 -8.36 -21.81
C PRO A 230 36.60 -9.00 -22.28
N ARG A 231 36.18 -10.10 -21.65
CA ARG A 231 35.01 -10.89 -22.06
C ARG A 231 33.73 -10.39 -21.42
N ARG A 232 32.72 -10.06 -22.24
CA ARG A 232 31.38 -9.66 -21.77
C ARG A 232 30.71 -10.68 -20.85
N SER A 233 30.94 -11.99 -21.07
CA SER A 233 30.35 -13.04 -20.25
C SER A 233 30.83 -13.00 -18.79
N GLN A 234 32.07 -12.57 -18.55
CA GLN A 234 32.61 -12.42 -17.19
C GLN A 234 31.95 -11.22 -16.48
N ARG A 235 31.78 -10.11 -17.18
CA ARG A 235 31.10 -8.91 -16.64
C ARG A 235 29.62 -9.18 -16.33
N MET A 236 28.94 -9.87 -17.24
CA MET A 236 27.57 -10.34 -17.03
C MET A 236 27.48 -11.32 -15.86
N ALA A 237 28.45 -12.24 -15.71
CA ALA A 237 28.47 -13.18 -14.58
C ALA A 237 28.65 -12.46 -13.24
N VAL A 238 29.51 -11.43 -13.15
CA VAL A 238 29.60 -10.59 -11.94
C VAL A 238 28.28 -9.92 -11.65
N SER A 239 27.63 -9.31 -12.65
CA SER A 239 26.33 -8.64 -12.46
C SER A 239 25.20 -9.62 -12.10
N ALA A 240 25.22 -10.86 -12.62
CA ALA A 240 24.21 -11.88 -12.31
C ALA A 240 24.42 -12.56 -10.96
N ALA A 241 25.62 -12.49 -10.38
CA ALA A 241 25.98 -13.24 -9.18
C ALA A 241 25.09 -12.91 -7.97
N GLY A 242 24.79 -11.63 -7.72
CA GLY A 242 23.90 -11.23 -6.64
C GLY A 242 22.49 -11.81 -6.79
N ILE A 243 21.92 -11.74 -8.01
CA ILE A 243 20.62 -12.33 -8.32
C ILE A 243 20.63 -13.85 -8.10
N LEU A 244 21.68 -14.55 -8.56
CA LEU A 244 21.80 -16.00 -8.40
C LEU A 244 21.88 -16.40 -6.92
N VAL A 245 22.67 -15.67 -6.12
CA VAL A 245 22.77 -15.94 -4.67
C VAL A 245 21.43 -15.73 -3.98
N ASP A 246 20.72 -14.64 -4.28
CA ASP A 246 19.38 -14.41 -3.74
C ASP A 246 18.40 -15.52 -4.15
N LEU A 247 18.47 -16.02 -5.39
CA LEU A 247 17.66 -17.14 -5.85
C LEU A 247 18.01 -18.46 -5.16
N TRP A 248 19.29 -18.72 -4.89
CA TRP A 248 19.70 -19.90 -4.12
C TRP A 248 19.15 -19.86 -2.71
N ILE A 249 19.29 -18.73 -2.02
CA ILE A 249 18.77 -18.53 -0.66
C ILE A 249 17.25 -18.60 -0.65
N ALA A 250 16.58 -17.94 -1.59
CA ALA A 250 15.12 -17.96 -1.69
C ALA A 250 14.58 -19.36 -1.97
N SER A 251 15.24 -20.12 -2.86
CA SER A 251 14.83 -21.48 -3.19
C SER A 251 15.04 -22.44 -2.01
N ALA A 252 16.19 -22.33 -1.32
CA ALA A 252 16.43 -23.11 -0.11
C ALA A 252 15.41 -22.78 1.00
N ALA A 253 15.16 -21.49 1.23
CA ALA A 253 14.15 -21.05 2.19
C ALA A 253 12.75 -21.53 1.82
N PHE A 254 12.40 -21.54 0.53
CA PHE A 254 11.11 -22.03 0.06
C PHE A 254 10.94 -23.55 0.26
N LEU A 255 12.00 -24.33 0.00
CA LEU A 255 12.00 -25.77 0.26
C LEU A 255 11.93 -26.08 1.76
N LEU A 256 12.59 -25.28 2.61
CA LEU A 256 12.47 -25.42 4.06
C LEU A 256 11.08 -25.02 4.57
N TRP A 257 10.46 -24.00 3.95
CA TRP A 257 9.08 -23.62 4.23
C TRP A 257 8.12 -24.78 3.89
N SER A 258 8.29 -25.46 2.76
CA SER A 258 7.36 -26.51 2.31
C SER A 258 7.32 -27.74 3.21
N ILE A 259 8.39 -28.00 3.97
CA ILE A 259 8.49 -29.14 4.91
C ILE A 259 8.38 -28.76 6.39
N SER A 260 8.33 -27.46 6.71
CA SER A 260 8.28 -27.01 8.11
C SER A 260 6.86 -26.92 8.65
N GLN A 261 6.73 -27.10 9.96
CA GLN A 261 5.46 -26.92 10.67
C GLN A 261 5.17 -25.43 10.93
N PRO A 262 3.90 -25.02 11.06
CA PRO A 262 3.52 -23.64 11.37
C PRO A 262 4.24 -23.10 12.62
N GLY A 263 4.87 -21.94 12.50
CA GLY A 263 5.66 -21.31 13.56
C GLY A 263 6.63 -20.26 13.02
N LEU A 264 7.43 -19.64 13.90
CA LEU A 264 8.32 -18.53 13.54
C LEU A 264 9.30 -18.89 12.41
N PHE A 265 9.92 -20.08 12.49
CA PHE A 265 10.84 -20.55 11.46
C PHE A 265 10.17 -20.67 10.08
N HIS A 266 8.97 -21.26 10.05
CA HIS A 266 8.17 -21.39 8.84
C HIS A 266 7.85 -20.03 8.23
N SER A 267 7.38 -19.08 9.03
CA SER A 267 7.07 -17.72 8.56
C SER A 267 8.31 -16.96 8.09
N LEU A 268 9.47 -17.13 8.75
CA LEU A 268 10.75 -16.53 8.30
C LEU A 268 11.23 -17.12 6.98
N CYS A 269 11.11 -18.44 6.80
CA CYS A 269 11.45 -19.10 5.54
C CYS A 269 10.58 -18.57 4.40
N LEU A 270 9.28 -18.40 4.63
CA LEU A 270 8.38 -17.79 3.64
C LEU A 270 8.75 -16.34 3.36
N LEU A 271 9.05 -15.54 4.39
CA LEU A 271 9.49 -14.15 4.26
C LEU A 271 10.74 -14.05 3.38
N VAL A 272 11.76 -14.86 3.66
CA VAL A 272 13.02 -14.89 2.89
C VAL A 272 12.77 -15.35 1.45
N ALA A 273 11.97 -16.41 1.27
CA ALA A 273 11.66 -16.94 -0.05
C ALA A 273 10.93 -15.90 -0.93
N VAL A 274 9.88 -15.27 -0.40
CA VAL A 274 9.09 -14.29 -1.15
C VAL A 274 9.86 -13.00 -1.33
N ALA A 275 10.38 -12.40 -0.26
CA ALA A 275 11.10 -11.13 -0.35
C ALA A 275 12.38 -11.27 -1.20
N GLY A 276 13.12 -12.37 -1.04
CA GLY A 276 14.33 -12.67 -1.80
C GLY A 276 14.05 -12.85 -3.29
N SER A 277 13.06 -13.68 -3.67
CA SER A 277 12.74 -13.93 -5.08
C SER A 277 12.12 -12.71 -5.77
N VAL A 278 11.13 -12.06 -5.14
CA VAL A 278 10.41 -10.91 -5.70
C VAL A 278 11.36 -9.72 -5.87
N ASN A 279 12.13 -9.37 -4.84
CA ASN A 279 13.06 -8.24 -4.93
C ASN A 279 14.15 -8.51 -5.98
N SER A 280 14.68 -9.73 -6.04
CA SER A 280 15.81 -10.02 -6.94
C SER A 280 15.40 -10.13 -8.39
N LEU A 281 14.23 -10.72 -8.69
CA LEU A 281 13.75 -10.85 -10.06
C LEU A 281 13.03 -9.60 -10.57
N LEU A 282 12.07 -9.08 -9.80
CA LEU A 282 11.21 -7.98 -10.28
C LEU A 282 11.84 -6.60 -10.10
N LEU A 283 12.71 -6.42 -9.10
CA LEU A 283 13.38 -5.14 -8.85
C LEU A 283 14.83 -5.14 -9.37
N ASN A 284 15.70 -6.02 -8.86
CA ASN A 284 17.13 -6.03 -9.23
C ASN A 284 17.38 -6.56 -10.65
N GLY A 285 16.68 -7.63 -11.04
CA GLY A 285 16.75 -8.23 -12.38
C GLY A 285 16.07 -7.40 -13.47
N ASN A 286 15.27 -6.40 -13.11
CA ASN A 286 14.60 -5.54 -14.06
C ASN A 286 15.59 -4.53 -14.68
N PRO A 287 15.84 -4.60 -16.00
CA PRO A 287 16.85 -3.77 -16.64
C PRO A 287 16.47 -2.29 -16.72
N LEU A 288 15.22 -1.92 -16.46
CA LEU A 288 14.74 -0.55 -16.61
C LEU A 288 15.32 0.43 -15.57
N MET A 289 15.82 -0.08 -14.44
CA MET A 289 16.51 0.71 -13.40
C MET A 289 17.95 0.26 -13.24
N ARG A 290 18.83 1.13 -12.74
CA ARG A 290 20.29 0.88 -12.63
C ARG A 290 20.64 -0.09 -11.49
N TYR A 291 20.06 -1.28 -11.55
CA TYR A 291 20.37 -2.44 -10.73
C TYR A 291 21.12 -3.50 -11.57
N ASP A 292 21.30 -4.70 -11.05
CA ASP A 292 22.06 -5.79 -11.68
C ASP A 292 21.58 -6.12 -13.10
N GLY A 293 20.28 -6.23 -13.31
CA GLY A 293 19.68 -6.52 -14.61
C GLY A 293 20.00 -5.47 -15.67
N TYR A 294 20.18 -4.21 -15.26
CA TYR A 294 20.60 -3.14 -16.16
C TYR A 294 22.03 -3.33 -16.63
N PHE A 295 22.95 -3.71 -15.75
CA PHE A 295 24.33 -3.96 -16.13
C PHE A 295 24.46 -5.21 -17.00
N ILE A 296 23.69 -6.26 -16.72
CA ILE A 296 23.59 -7.44 -17.61
C ILE A 296 23.13 -7.03 -19.02
N LEU A 297 22.07 -6.21 -19.14
CA LEU A 297 21.59 -5.74 -20.44
C LEU A 297 22.57 -4.77 -21.12
N SER A 298 23.24 -3.91 -20.35
CA SER A 298 24.27 -2.98 -20.84
C SER A 298 25.45 -3.75 -21.45
N ASP A 299 25.91 -4.82 -20.80
CA ASP A 299 26.96 -5.70 -21.32
C ASP A 299 26.51 -6.56 -22.49
N LEU A 300 25.25 -7.04 -22.49
CA LEU A 300 24.67 -7.81 -23.58
C LEU A 300 24.56 -6.97 -24.87
N THR A 301 24.11 -5.73 -24.73
CA THR A 301 23.98 -4.78 -25.85
C THR A 301 25.31 -4.12 -26.24
N GLY A 302 26.32 -4.17 -25.36
CA GLY A 302 27.62 -3.53 -25.55
C GLY A 302 27.58 -2.00 -25.43
N ILE A 303 26.44 -1.41 -25.06
CA ILE A 303 26.29 0.06 -24.94
C ILE A 303 26.60 0.45 -23.50
N ALA A 304 27.70 1.18 -23.28
CA ALA A 304 27.98 1.76 -21.96
C ALA A 304 26.96 2.87 -21.65
N ASN A 305 26.56 2.98 -20.38
CA ASN A 305 25.57 3.96 -19.95
C ASN A 305 24.26 3.91 -20.77
N LEU A 306 23.79 2.69 -21.08
CA LEU A 306 22.58 2.38 -21.85
C LEU A 306 21.40 3.32 -21.59
N ARG A 307 21.08 3.63 -20.33
CA ARG A 307 19.95 4.53 -19.98
C ARG A 307 20.17 5.96 -20.47
N ALA A 308 21.38 6.50 -20.33
CA ALA A 308 21.69 7.87 -20.74
C ALA A 308 21.60 8.01 -22.26
N GLU A 309 22.20 7.06 -22.99
CA GLU A 309 22.13 6.95 -24.45
C GLU A 309 20.69 6.79 -24.94
N ALA A 310 19.94 5.88 -24.32
CA ALA A 310 18.53 5.66 -24.64
C ALA A 310 17.66 6.88 -24.40
N MET A 311 17.88 7.59 -23.30
CA MET A 311 17.15 8.81 -22.99
C MET A 311 17.53 9.95 -23.96
N GLN A 312 18.79 10.03 -24.39
CA GLN A 312 19.21 10.95 -25.44
C GLN A 312 18.52 10.63 -26.77
N GLN A 313 18.39 9.36 -27.14
CA GLN A 313 17.65 8.96 -28.33
C GLN A 313 16.15 9.23 -28.21
N ALA A 314 15.52 8.94 -27.06
CA ALA A 314 14.11 9.28 -26.83
C ALA A 314 13.84 10.78 -26.98
N ARG A 315 14.74 11.61 -26.43
CA ARG A 315 14.66 13.07 -26.60
C ARG A 315 14.91 13.50 -28.04
N SER A 316 15.85 12.86 -28.76
CA SER A 316 16.08 13.20 -30.17
C SER A 316 14.88 12.83 -31.06
N VAL A 317 14.15 11.74 -30.75
CA VAL A 317 12.85 11.42 -31.37
C VAL A 317 11.84 12.53 -31.12
N LEU A 318 11.68 12.94 -29.86
CA LEU A 318 10.78 14.03 -29.48
C LEU A 318 11.12 15.33 -30.24
N TRP A 319 12.40 15.70 -30.27
CA TRP A 319 12.85 16.90 -30.98
C TRP A 319 12.77 16.77 -32.50
N ARG A 320 12.91 15.56 -33.06
CA ARG A 320 12.68 15.31 -34.49
C ARG A 320 11.20 15.47 -34.84
N PHE A 321 10.31 15.02 -33.98
CA PHE A 321 8.87 15.22 -34.13
C PHE A 321 8.51 16.71 -34.05
N LEU A 322 9.11 17.46 -33.12
CA LEU A 322 8.85 18.89 -32.92
C LEU A 322 9.51 19.81 -33.97
N PHE A 323 10.74 19.52 -34.40
CA PHE A 323 11.58 20.42 -35.20
C PHE A 323 12.02 19.87 -36.57
N GLY A 324 11.75 18.60 -36.89
CA GLY A 324 12.15 17.96 -38.14
C GLY A 324 13.53 17.27 -38.10
N PRO A 325 13.99 16.72 -39.25
CA PRO A 325 15.26 15.98 -39.33
C PRO A 325 16.49 16.88 -39.11
N GLU A 326 17.60 16.26 -38.67
CA GLU A 326 18.87 16.95 -38.46
C GLU A 326 19.48 17.44 -39.78
N THR A 327 20.13 18.60 -39.77
CA THR A 327 20.85 19.16 -40.93
C THR A 327 22.27 18.63 -41.07
N SER A 328 22.81 17.99 -40.02
CA SER A 328 24.14 17.40 -40.00
C SER A 328 24.03 15.92 -39.59
N PRO A 329 24.65 14.98 -40.34
CA PRO A 329 24.59 13.56 -40.02
C PRO A 329 25.50 13.27 -38.82
N ARG A 330 24.92 13.14 -37.62
CA ARG A 330 25.64 12.52 -36.50
C ARG A 330 25.88 11.04 -36.84
N PRO A 331 27.07 10.46 -36.56
CA PRO A 331 27.39 9.07 -36.89
C PRO A 331 26.67 8.03 -35.99
N HIS A 332 25.65 8.43 -35.23
CA HIS A 332 24.89 7.53 -34.38
C HIS A 332 23.75 6.88 -35.17
N ARG A 333 23.76 5.55 -35.25
CA ARG A 333 22.65 4.75 -35.77
C ARG A 333 21.42 5.01 -34.90
N PHE A 334 20.49 5.80 -35.41
CA PHE A 334 19.19 6.04 -34.80
C PHE A 334 18.48 4.69 -34.58
N SER A 335 18.08 4.40 -33.33
CA SER A 335 17.44 3.15 -32.96
C SER A 335 16.14 3.43 -32.20
N MET A 336 15.02 3.16 -32.84
CA MET A 336 13.70 3.31 -32.23
C MET A 336 13.51 2.37 -31.02
N THR A 337 14.17 1.21 -31.02
CA THR A 337 14.19 0.29 -29.88
C THR A 337 14.95 0.85 -28.68
N LEU A 338 16.03 1.60 -28.91
CA LEU A 338 16.74 2.26 -27.82
C LEU A 338 15.92 3.43 -27.25
N ALA A 339 15.25 4.20 -28.12
CA ALA A 339 14.35 5.26 -27.69
C ALA A 339 13.15 4.73 -26.87
N SER A 340 12.53 3.62 -27.28
CA SER A 340 11.43 3.00 -26.53
C SER A 340 11.89 2.49 -25.16
N TYR A 341 13.09 1.90 -25.08
CA TYR A 341 13.70 1.53 -23.80
C TYR A 341 13.94 2.75 -22.88
N GLY A 342 14.41 3.88 -23.42
CA GLY A 342 14.60 5.12 -22.65
C GLY A 342 13.31 5.66 -22.05
N LEU A 343 12.21 5.58 -22.82
CA LEU A 343 10.88 5.96 -22.35
C LEU A 343 10.37 4.98 -21.27
N ALA A 344 10.47 3.68 -21.51
CA ALA A 344 10.08 2.64 -20.55
C ALA A 344 10.86 2.77 -19.23
N SER A 345 12.17 3.00 -19.29
CA SER A 345 13.04 3.23 -18.13
C SER A 345 12.66 4.49 -17.33
N SER A 346 12.15 5.51 -18.02
CA SER A 346 11.65 6.74 -17.38
C SER A 346 10.31 6.54 -16.70
N ILE A 347 9.36 5.85 -17.35
CA ILE A 347 8.06 5.50 -16.76
C ILE A 347 8.27 4.62 -15.53
N TYR A 348 9.12 3.60 -15.65
CA TYR A 348 9.41 2.69 -14.54
C TYR A 348 10.11 3.40 -13.37
N LEU A 349 11.00 4.36 -13.62
CA LEU A 349 11.56 5.20 -12.55
C LEU A 349 10.46 5.94 -11.77
N TRP A 350 9.50 6.56 -12.46
CA TRP A 350 8.39 7.26 -11.81
C TRP A 350 7.47 6.32 -11.05
N LEU A 351 7.22 5.12 -11.58
CA LEU A 351 6.48 4.07 -10.89
C LEU A 351 7.18 3.68 -9.59
N VAL A 352 8.49 3.42 -9.63
CA VAL A 352 9.28 3.02 -8.44
C VAL A 352 9.32 4.16 -7.40
N ILE A 353 9.54 5.41 -7.82
CA ILE A 353 9.49 6.57 -6.91
C ILE A 353 8.10 6.66 -6.25
N GLY A 354 7.02 6.51 -7.02
CA GLY A 354 5.66 6.52 -6.50
C GLY A 354 5.40 5.39 -5.50
N LEU A 355 5.86 4.17 -5.82
CA LEU A 355 5.73 2.99 -4.95
C LEU A 355 6.50 3.16 -3.64
N ILE A 356 7.74 3.70 -3.69
CA ILE A 356 8.54 3.98 -2.49
C ILE A 356 7.85 5.05 -1.63
N LEU A 357 7.41 6.16 -2.23
CA LEU A 357 6.72 7.22 -1.48
C LEU A 357 5.42 6.72 -0.86
N MET A 358 4.64 5.91 -1.58
CA MET A 358 3.44 5.27 -1.07
C MET A 358 3.75 4.28 0.07
N GLY A 359 4.77 3.43 -0.10
CA GLY A 359 5.20 2.48 0.92
C GLY A 359 5.65 3.18 2.19
N VAL A 360 6.42 4.26 2.08
CA VAL A 360 6.84 5.06 3.24
C VAL A 360 5.65 5.78 3.88
N TYR A 361 4.71 6.32 3.09
CA TYR A 361 3.47 6.90 3.62
C TYR A 361 2.68 5.86 4.44
N LEU A 362 2.47 4.67 3.90
CA LEU A 362 1.75 3.60 4.58
C LEU A 362 2.47 3.09 5.83
N ALA A 363 3.80 2.99 5.81
CA ALA A 363 4.60 2.58 6.97
C ALA A 363 4.59 3.63 8.10
N LEU A 364 4.58 4.92 7.75
CA LEU A 364 4.58 6.02 8.73
C LEU A 364 3.18 6.40 9.22
N LYS A 365 2.11 6.04 8.49
CA LYS A 365 0.72 6.35 8.86
C LYS A 365 0.32 5.81 10.24
N PRO A 366 0.57 4.53 10.60
CA PRO A 366 0.26 4.01 11.94
C PRO A 366 0.96 4.76 13.08
N ALA A 367 2.15 5.30 12.81
CA ALA A 367 2.91 6.08 13.78
C ALA A 367 2.52 7.57 13.83
N GLY A 368 1.54 8.02 13.02
CA GLY A 368 1.14 9.42 12.90
C GLY A 368 2.15 10.32 12.17
N LEU A 369 3.23 9.76 11.61
CA LEU A 369 4.35 10.49 11.00
C LEU A 369 4.19 10.70 9.48
N GLN A 370 2.97 10.57 8.96
CA GLN A 370 2.68 10.71 7.53
C GLN A 370 3.14 12.04 6.91
N ALA A 371 3.19 13.13 7.69
CA ALA A 371 3.71 14.42 7.26
C ALA A 371 5.15 14.34 6.73
N LEU A 372 5.99 13.47 7.30
CA LEU A 372 7.38 13.30 6.85
C LEU A 372 7.44 12.73 5.42
N SER A 373 6.58 11.75 5.10
CA SER A 373 6.50 11.19 3.75
C SER A 373 6.03 12.22 2.70
N LEU A 374 5.11 13.12 3.10
CA LEU A 374 4.63 14.22 2.26
C LEU A 374 5.73 15.26 2.00
N ILE A 375 6.51 15.62 3.03
CA ILE A 375 7.67 16.50 2.88
C ILE A 375 8.70 15.88 1.93
N MET A 376 8.98 14.58 2.08
CA MET A 376 9.88 13.88 1.15
C MET A 376 9.36 13.88 -0.28
N ALA A 377 8.06 13.63 -0.49
CA ALA A 377 7.45 13.70 -1.82
C ALA A 377 7.57 15.12 -2.42
N LEU A 378 7.34 16.16 -1.60
CA LEU A 378 7.48 17.56 -1.99
C LEU A 378 8.91 17.97 -2.32
N MET A 379 9.91 17.29 -1.77
CA MET A 379 11.32 17.53 -2.10
C MET A 379 11.76 16.75 -3.34
N VAL A 380 11.42 15.46 -3.42
CA VAL A 380 11.90 14.55 -4.46
C VAL A 380 11.24 14.83 -5.81
N VAL A 381 9.92 14.95 -5.86
CA VAL A 381 9.16 15.05 -7.11
C VAL A 381 9.47 16.35 -7.87
N PRO A 382 9.45 17.54 -7.24
CA PRO A 382 9.79 18.77 -7.94
C PRO A 382 11.27 18.84 -8.35
N ALA A 383 12.18 18.33 -7.53
CA ALA A 383 13.61 18.32 -7.87
C ALA A 383 13.91 17.44 -9.11
N THR A 384 13.32 16.24 -9.19
CA THR A 384 13.47 15.36 -10.35
C THR A 384 12.80 15.95 -11.59
N LEU A 385 11.60 16.52 -11.45
CA LEU A 385 10.90 17.18 -12.56
C LEU A 385 11.67 18.41 -13.08
N TYR A 386 12.17 19.25 -12.17
CA TYR A 386 12.97 20.43 -12.51
C TYR A 386 14.26 20.05 -13.25
N SER A 387 14.98 19.03 -12.77
CA SER A 387 16.20 18.55 -13.43
C SER A 387 15.90 18.01 -14.84
N GLY A 388 14.80 17.28 -15.01
CA GLY A 388 14.33 16.79 -16.31
C GLY A 388 13.96 17.92 -17.26
N LEU A 389 13.21 18.92 -16.77
CA LEU A 389 12.79 20.09 -17.53
C LEU A 389 13.99 20.95 -17.96
N MET A 390 14.95 21.19 -17.07
CA MET A 390 16.17 21.93 -17.39
C MET A 390 17.01 21.20 -18.44
N THR A 391 17.11 19.87 -18.35
CA THR A 391 17.80 19.07 -19.36
C THR A 391 17.10 19.17 -20.72
N LEU A 392 15.76 19.07 -20.75
CA LEU A 392 14.97 19.25 -21.95
C LEU A 392 15.13 20.66 -22.53
N ARG A 393 15.07 21.71 -21.70
CA ARG A 393 15.23 23.10 -22.14
C ARG A 393 16.60 23.34 -22.76
N ASN A 394 17.67 22.91 -22.09
CA ASN A 394 19.04 23.12 -22.56
C ASN A 394 19.32 22.34 -23.85
N GLN A 395 18.82 21.11 -23.95
CA GLN A 395 18.90 20.33 -25.20
C GLN A 395 18.04 20.93 -26.31
N GLY A 396 16.83 21.38 -26.00
CA GLY A 396 15.94 22.05 -26.96
C GLY A 396 16.57 23.31 -27.53
N GLN A 397 17.23 24.14 -26.71
CA GLN A 397 17.98 25.32 -27.17
C GLN A 397 19.13 24.95 -28.10
N ARG A 398 19.85 23.87 -27.83
CA ARG A 398 20.93 23.36 -28.70
C ARG A 398 20.39 22.81 -30.02
N GLU A 399 19.33 22.00 -29.96
CA GLU A 399 18.71 21.38 -31.13
C GLU A 399 17.96 22.41 -31.99
N MET A 400 17.41 23.47 -31.42
CA MET A 400 16.83 24.61 -32.16
C MET A 400 17.88 25.33 -33.04
N LYS A 401 19.14 25.38 -32.61
CA LYS A 401 20.24 25.94 -33.42
C LYS A 401 20.65 25.01 -34.56
N LEU A 402 20.50 23.70 -34.36
CA LEU A 402 20.92 22.66 -35.32
C LEU A 402 19.82 22.28 -36.33
N ARG A 403 18.54 22.45 -35.97
CA ARG A 403 17.39 22.07 -36.78
C ARG A 403 16.64 23.31 -37.24
N ARG A 404 16.77 23.68 -38.52
CA ARG A 404 15.98 24.73 -39.18
C ARG A 404 14.54 24.24 -39.43
N GLY A 405 13.79 23.92 -38.38
CA GLY A 405 12.36 23.63 -38.48
C GLY A 405 11.55 24.92 -38.63
N SER A 406 10.54 24.92 -39.50
CA SER A 406 9.62 26.05 -39.70
C SER A 406 8.83 26.36 -38.42
N ILE A 407 8.60 27.64 -38.14
CA ILE A 407 7.86 28.12 -36.95
C ILE A 407 6.47 27.48 -36.87
N GLY A 408 5.81 27.23 -38.01
CA GLY A 408 4.48 26.59 -38.08
C GLY A 408 4.45 25.17 -37.50
N ARG A 409 5.45 24.33 -37.76
CA ARG A 409 5.51 22.98 -37.17
C ARG A 409 5.68 23.02 -35.65
N ARG A 410 6.39 24.03 -35.13
CA ARG A 410 6.60 24.24 -33.69
C ARG A 410 5.30 24.56 -32.98
N LEU A 411 4.51 25.47 -33.56
CA LEU A 411 3.22 25.86 -33.00
C LEU A 411 2.20 24.71 -33.09
N LEU A 412 2.19 23.96 -34.19
CA LEU A 412 1.32 22.79 -34.33
C LEU A 412 1.66 21.68 -33.34
N ALA A 413 2.93 21.25 -33.28
CA ALA A 413 3.32 20.15 -32.40
C ALA A 413 3.32 20.56 -30.91
N GLY A 414 3.67 21.81 -30.60
CA GLY A 414 3.49 22.39 -29.26
C GLY A 414 2.01 22.49 -28.88
N GLY A 415 1.14 22.87 -29.82
CA GLY A 415 -0.30 22.91 -29.65
C GLY A 415 -0.91 21.52 -29.41
N ILE A 416 -0.46 20.48 -30.14
CA ILE A 416 -0.88 19.09 -29.95
C ILE A 416 -0.44 18.57 -28.57
N LEU A 417 0.79 18.85 -28.13
CA LEU A 417 1.25 18.44 -26.81
C LEU A 417 0.51 19.19 -25.69
N ALA A 418 0.27 20.49 -25.86
CA ALA A 418 -0.48 21.29 -24.91
C ALA A 418 -1.96 20.85 -24.84
N SER A 419 -2.58 20.53 -25.98
CA SER A 419 -3.96 20.03 -26.02
C SER A 419 -4.07 18.66 -25.38
N LEU A 420 -3.13 17.74 -25.65
CA LEU A 420 -3.09 16.43 -25.01
C LEU A 420 -2.92 16.54 -23.49
N PHE A 421 -2.04 17.45 -23.02
CA PHE A 421 -1.84 17.73 -21.61
C PHE A 421 -3.09 18.35 -20.96
N LEU A 422 -3.74 19.30 -21.65
CA LEU A 422 -4.97 19.94 -21.18
C LEU A 422 -6.13 18.93 -21.10
N ILE A 423 -6.28 18.07 -22.11
CA ILE A 423 -7.25 16.97 -22.10
C ILE A 423 -6.97 16.07 -20.91
N LEU A 424 -5.73 15.66 -20.66
CA LEU A 424 -5.39 14.80 -19.53
C LEU A 424 -5.74 15.42 -18.17
N ILE A 425 -5.46 16.72 -17.99
CA ILE A 425 -5.75 17.42 -16.73
C ILE A 425 -7.25 17.61 -16.51
N LEU A 426 -7.99 17.93 -17.57
CA LEU A 426 -9.42 18.25 -17.50
C LEU A 426 -10.33 17.03 -17.66
N TYR A 427 -9.82 15.89 -18.13
CA TYR A 427 -10.60 14.67 -18.31
C TYR A 427 -11.19 14.19 -16.98
N PRO A 428 -12.52 14.03 -16.87
CA PRO A 428 -13.18 13.62 -15.63
C PRO A 428 -13.00 12.12 -15.41
N PHE A 429 -11.97 11.74 -14.65
CA PHE A 429 -11.74 10.33 -14.32
C PHE A 429 -12.78 9.81 -13.33
N PRO A 430 -13.24 8.54 -13.46
CA PRO A 430 -14.19 7.94 -12.54
C PRO A 430 -13.63 7.91 -11.10
N ARG A 431 -14.47 8.25 -10.13
CA ARG A 431 -14.12 8.37 -8.71
C ARG A 431 -15.05 7.48 -7.88
N TRP A 432 -14.48 6.86 -6.85
CA TRP A 432 -15.18 6.00 -5.92
C TRP A 432 -14.84 6.43 -4.49
N ILE A 433 -15.85 6.52 -3.63
CA ILE A 433 -15.67 6.75 -2.20
C ILE A 433 -15.76 5.40 -1.51
N SER A 434 -14.73 5.03 -0.75
CA SER A 434 -14.74 3.83 0.09
C SER A 434 -15.23 4.20 1.48
N SER A 435 -16.17 3.43 1.99
CA SER A 435 -16.86 3.66 3.26
C SER A 435 -17.31 2.30 3.83
N THR A 436 -17.85 2.28 5.04
CA THR A 436 -18.39 1.08 5.70
C THR A 436 -19.89 1.19 5.86
N GLY A 437 -20.60 0.09 5.59
CA GLY A 437 -22.04 -0.01 5.76
C GLY A 437 -22.45 -1.19 6.64
N CYS A 438 -23.65 -1.11 7.20
CA CYS A 438 -24.25 -2.09 8.08
C CYS A 438 -25.61 -2.49 7.51
N VAL A 439 -25.85 -3.79 7.39
CA VAL A 439 -27.12 -4.33 6.87
C VAL A 439 -28.19 -4.20 7.95
N ARG A 440 -29.35 -3.66 7.60
CA ARG A 440 -30.48 -3.44 8.50
C ARG A 440 -31.79 -3.95 7.86
N PRO A 441 -32.70 -4.59 8.62
CA PRO A 441 -34.04 -4.88 8.14
C PRO A 441 -34.87 -3.59 7.93
N VAL A 442 -35.69 -3.54 6.89
CA VAL A 442 -36.64 -2.41 6.69
C VAL A 442 -37.67 -2.35 7.81
N HIS A 443 -38.19 -3.51 8.21
CA HIS A 443 -39.16 -3.65 9.29
C HIS A 443 -38.53 -4.36 10.48
N SER A 444 -38.45 -3.67 11.61
CA SER A 444 -38.00 -4.24 12.88
C SER A 444 -38.81 -3.71 14.07
N GLN A 445 -38.95 -4.54 15.09
CA GLN A 445 -39.55 -4.18 16.37
C GLN A 445 -38.52 -4.37 17.47
N LEU A 446 -38.28 -3.31 18.25
CA LEU A 446 -37.43 -3.37 19.44
C LEU A 446 -38.28 -3.80 20.64
N ILE A 447 -37.86 -4.87 21.30
CA ILE A 447 -38.49 -5.40 22.51
C ILE A 447 -37.77 -4.81 23.72
N LEU A 448 -38.46 -3.89 24.39
CA LEU A 448 -38.03 -3.24 25.62
C LEU A 448 -38.71 -3.90 26.83
N ALA A 449 -38.02 -3.92 27.97
CA ALA A 449 -38.63 -4.27 29.24
C ALA A 449 -39.68 -3.20 29.63
N PRO A 450 -40.97 -3.54 29.81
CA PRO A 450 -42.00 -2.56 30.15
C PRO A 450 -41.79 -1.98 31.56
N GLU A 451 -41.47 -2.84 32.53
CA GLU A 451 -41.17 -2.47 33.91
C GLU A 451 -40.01 -3.35 34.46
N ALA A 452 -39.51 -3.00 35.64
CA ALA A 452 -38.45 -3.78 36.28
C ALA A 452 -39.00 -5.11 36.83
N GLY A 453 -38.32 -6.22 36.54
CA GLY A 453 -38.79 -7.55 36.94
C GLY A 453 -37.82 -8.68 36.62
N THR A 454 -38.16 -9.90 37.04
CA THR A 454 -37.36 -11.09 36.79
C THR A 454 -37.71 -11.73 35.45
N LEU A 455 -36.72 -12.04 34.62
CA LEU A 455 -36.92 -12.73 33.35
C LEU A 455 -37.33 -14.20 33.56
N MET A 456 -38.47 -14.61 33.02
CA MET A 456 -39.00 -15.98 33.17
C MET A 456 -38.92 -16.80 31.89
N VAL A 457 -39.21 -16.19 30.74
CA VAL A 457 -39.17 -16.83 29.42
C VAL A 457 -38.60 -15.85 28.43
N THR A 458 -37.75 -16.34 27.54
CA THR A 458 -37.19 -15.59 26.41
C THR A 458 -37.07 -16.51 25.21
N THR A 459 -37.31 -15.96 24.02
CA THR A 459 -37.03 -16.64 22.76
C THR A 459 -35.54 -16.56 22.45
N PRO A 460 -34.87 -17.69 22.15
CA PRO A 460 -33.45 -17.69 21.80
C PRO A 460 -33.16 -16.94 20.49
N GLU A 461 -31.90 -16.52 20.36
CA GLU A 461 -31.37 -15.86 19.17
C GLU A 461 -31.51 -16.75 17.92
N ASP A 462 -31.76 -16.12 16.77
CA ASP A 462 -31.95 -16.73 15.45
C ASP A 462 -33.20 -17.61 15.29
N GLN A 463 -34.10 -17.64 16.28
CA GLN A 463 -35.38 -18.32 16.14
C GLN A 463 -36.42 -17.46 15.40
N SER A 464 -37.15 -18.08 14.47
CA SER A 464 -38.28 -17.43 13.79
C SER A 464 -39.50 -17.36 14.70
N VAL A 465 -40.13 -16.19 14.74
CA VAL A 465 -41.35 -15.87 15.50
C VAL A 465 -42.43 -15.35 14.56
N LYS A 466 -43.69 -15.68 14.86
CA LYS A 466 -44.86 -15.12 14.18
C LYS A 466 -45.45 -13.96 14.97
N SER A 467 -46.20 -13.11 14.28
CA SER A 467 -47.03 -12.10 14.91
C SER A 467 -47.97 -12.75 15.95
N GLY A 468 -47.93 -12.25 17.18
CA GLY A 468 -48.64 -12.78 18.34
C GLY A 468 -47.85 -13.76 19.22
N ASP A 469 -46.70 -14.27 18.77
CA ASP A 469 -45.88 -15.18 19.60
C ASP A 469 -45.29 -14.43 20.80
N VAL A 470 -45.24 -15.09 21.96
CA VAL A 470 -44.64 -14.53 23.17
C VAL A 470 -43.11 -14.58 23.03
N VAL A 471 -42.48 -13.40 23.06
CA VAL A 471 -41.03 -13.26 22.91
C VAL A 471 -40.37 -13.13 24.28
N LEU A 472 -41.05 -12.45 25.19
CA LEU A 472 -40.56 -12.16 26.54
C LEU A 472 -41.68 -12.36 27.55
N LYS A 473 -41.36 -13.04 28.65
CA LYS A 473 -42.21 -13.06 29.84
C LYS A 473 -41.41 -12.71 31.06
N MET A 474 -41.87 -11.69 31.79
CA MET A 474 -41.29 -11.25 33.05
C MET A 474 -42.25 -11.52 34.20
N SER A 475 -41.73 -11.54 35.42
CA SER A 475 -42.55 -11.59 36.63
C SER A 475 -42.00 -10.64 37.68
N GLN A 476 -42.87 -10.14 38.54
CA GLN A 476 -42.48 -9.40 39.73
C GLN A 476 -43.06 -10.10 40.95
N SER A 477 -42.20 -10.50 41.89
CA SER A 477 -42.62 -11.21 43.10
C SER A 477 -43.58 -10.39 43.95
N ASP A 478 -43.37 -9.07 44.02
CA ASP A 478 -44.22 -8.15 44.77
C ASP A 478 -45.64 -8.08 44.19
N LEU A 479 -45.77 -8.09 42.86
CA LEU A 479 -47.06 -8.06 42.18
C LEU A 479 -47.84 -9.36 42.46
N LEU A 480 -47.16 -10.51 42.44
CA LEU A 480 -47.76 -11.80 42.80
C LEU A 480 -48.24 -11.82 44.26
N GLN A 481 -47.46 -11.25 45.18
CA GLN A 481 -47.85 -11.10 46.58
C GLN A 481 -49.06 -10.16 46.74
N GLN A 482 -49.09 -9.04 46.03
CA GLN A 482 -50.23 -8.11 46.02
C GLN A 482 -51.51 -8.79 45.49
N ILE A 483 -51.43 -9.57 44.41
CA ILE A 483 -52.56 -10.35 43.91
C ILE A 483 -53.05 -11.34 44.98
N ALA A 484 -52.15 -12.04 45.66
CA ALA A 484 -52.51 -13.00 46.70
C ALA A 484 -53.19 -12.34 47.92
N THR A 485 -52.69 -11.18 48.37
CA THR A 485 -53.28 -10.44 49.50
C THR A 485 -54.65 -9.88 49.13
N LEU A 486 -54.80 -9.28 47.95
CA LEU A 486 -56.09 -8.78 47.46
C LEU A 486 -57.11 -9.89 47.29
N ARG A 487 -56.73 -11.05 46.73
CA ARG A 487 -57.61 -12.23 46.62
C ARG A 487 -58.07 -12.73 47.99
N THR A 488 -57.17 -12.75 48.97
CA THR A 488 -57.49 -13.13 50.35
C THR A 488 -58.46 -12.13 50.99
N SER A 489 -58.25 -10.83 50.80
CA SER A 489 -59.15 -9.78 51.27
C SER A 489 -60.53 -9.87 50.63
N TYR A 490 -60.57 -10.12 49.32
CA TYR A 490 -61.82 -10.37 48.59
C TYR A 490 -62.59 -11.58 49.14
N GLN A 491 -61.90 -12.68 49.45
CA GLN A 491 -62.50 -13.87 50.07
C GLN A 491 -63.00 -13.62 51.49
N LYS A 492 -62.28 -12.83 52.30
CA LYS A 492 -62.73 -12.43 53.64
C LYS A 492 -64.00 -11.58 53.55
N LEU A 493 -64.04 -10.62 52.63
CA LEU A 493 -65.21 -9.76 52.41
C LEU A 493 -66.40 -10.56 51.87
N SER A 494 -66.19 -11.51 50.96
CA SER A 494 -67.27 -12.36 50.44
C SER A 494 -67.85 -13.27 51.52
N THR A 495 -67.00 -13.84 52.38
CA THR A 495 -67.44 -14.66 53.53
C THR A 495 -68.19 -13.81 54.56
N ARG A 496 -67.71 -12.58 54.83
CA ARG A 496 -68.39 -11.62 55.72
C ARG A 496 -69.75 -11.20 55.15
N GLU A 497 -69.83 -10.92 53.85
CA GLU A 497 -71.09 -10.60 53.16
C GLU A 497 -72.10 -11.75 53.33
N GLN A 498 -71.67 -13.00 53.13
CA GLN A 498 -72.52 -14.18 53.34
C GLN A 498 -72.97 -14.34 54.81
N ALA A 499 -72.08 -14.09 55.76
CA ALA A 499 -72.41 -14.14 57.18
C ALA A 499 -73.44 -13.06 57.56
N ILE A 500 -73.29 -11.83 57.08
CA ILE A 500 -74.25 -10.74 57.29
C ILE A 500 -75.60 -11.07 56.64
N ARG A 501 -75.62 -11.62 55.42
CA ARG A 501 -76.86 -12.06 54.76
C ARG A 501 -77.58 -13.15 55.56
N ARG A 502 -76.85 -14.07 56.20
CA ARG A 502 -77.43 -15.09 57.09
C ARG A 502 -77.98 -14.50 58.40
N MET A 503 -77.38 -13.43 58.93
CA MET A 503 -77.84 -12.74 60.14
C MET A 503 -78.99 -11.75 59.89
N GLN A 504 -79.13 -11.23 58.66
CA GLN A 504 -80.21 -10.33 58.27
C GLN A 504 -81.61 -10.93 58.41
N THR A 505 -81.74 -12.25 58.41
CA THR A 505 -83.01 -12.93 58.73
C THR A 505 -83.40 -12.80 60.20
N GLN A 506 -82.52 -12.28 61.07
CA GLN A 506 -82.71 -12.18 62.52
C GLN A 506 -82.61 -10.74 63.08
N VAL A 507 -82.03 -9.76 62.38
CA VAL A 507 -81.79 -8.39 62.91
C VAL A 507 -82.02 -7.31 61.83
N THR A 508 -82.75 -6.24 62.18
CA THR A 508 -83.17 -5.12 61.29
C THR A 508 -82.04 -4.15 60.86
N ASP A 509 -80.92 -4.07 61.59
CA ASP A 509 -79.82 -3.13 61.32
C ASP A 509 -78.75 -3.64 60.31
N GLY A 510 -78.92 -4.84 59.74
CA GLY A 510 -77.92 -5.47 58.87
C GLY A 510 -77.76 -4.87 57.46
N SER A 511 -78.66 -3.98 57.02
CA SER A 511 -78.69 -3.44 55.64
C SER A 511 -77.54 -2.49 55.32
N ALA A 512 -77.20 -1.58 56.23
CA ALA A 512 -76.09 -0.63 56.05
C ALA A 512 -74.71 -1.33 56.09
N ALA A 513 -74.56 -2.34 56.95
CA ALA A 513 -73.35 -3.15 57.01
C ALA A 513 -73.16 -3.99 55.74
N LEU A 514 -74.26 -4.48 55.14
CA LEU A 514 -74.23 -5.22 53.89
C LEU A 514 -73.85 -4.35 52.71
N SER A 515 -74.43 -3.15 52.57
CA SER A 515 -74.11 -2.23 51.47
C SER A 515 -72.63 -1.82 51.51
N LEU A 516 -72.11 -1.45 52.68
CA LEU A 516 -70.70 -1.12 52.86
C LEU A 516 -69.77 -2.30 52.53
N THR A 517 -70.08 -3.51 53.02
CA THR A 517 -69.26 -4.71 52.73
C THR A 517 -69.26 -5.02 51.23
N ARG A 518 -70.40 -4.83 50.56
CA ARG A 518 -70.52 -5.04 49.10
C ARG A 518 -69.71 -4.02 48.32
N GLU A 519 -69.73 -2.75 48.71
CA GLU A 519 -68.95 -1.68 48.09
C GLU A 519 -67.45 -1.96 48.23
N LEU A 520 -66.98 -2.31 49.44
CA LEU A 520 -65.58 -2.70 49.68
C LEU A 520 -65.16 -3.92 48.84
N ARG A 521 -66.05 -4.90 48.69
CA ARG A 521 -65.79 -6.09 47.87
C ARG A 521 -65.65 -5.74 46.38
N LEU A 522 -66.51 -4.87 45.86
CA LEU A 522 -66.45 -4.38 44.48
C LEU A 522 -65.17 -3.57 44.24
N ALA A 523 -64.82 -2.65 45.13
CA ALA A 523 -63.58 -1.89 45.04
C ALA A 523 -62.33 -2.81 45.07
N THR A 524 -62.34 -3.84 45.93
CA THR A 524 -61.25 -4.83 45.98
C THR A 524 -61.17 -5.64 44.68
N HIS A 525 -62.32 -5.96 44.06
CA HIS A 525 -62.33 -6.67 42.78
C HIS A 525 -61.75 -5.82 41.65
N GLU A 526 -62.10 -4.54 41.60
CA GLU A 526 -61.54 -3.60 40.61
C GLU A 526 -60.01 -3.47 40.77
N GLN A 527 -59.51 -3.42 42.00
CA GLN A 527 -58.06 -3.44 42.26
C GLN A 527 -57.40 -4.74 41.77
N ILE A 528 -58.06 -5.89 41.92
CA ILE A 528 -57.55 -7.17 41.38
C ILE A 528 -57.46 -7.08 39.84
N GLU A 529 -58.49 -6.58 39.17
CA GLU A 529 -58.48 -6.43 37.70
C GLU A 529 -57.37 -5.47 37.22
N GLN A 530 -57.16 -4.36 37.93
CA GLN A 530 -56.07 -3.42 37.61
C GLN A 530 -54.69 -4.08 37.74
N VAL A 531 -54.45 -4.85 38.81
CA VAL A 531 -53.16 -5.54 39.01
C VAL A 531 -52.99 -6.70 38.02
N LEU A 532 -54.07 -7.39 37.64
CA LEU A 532 -54.03 -8.42 36.59
C LEU A 532 -53.71 -7.82 35.21
N SER A 533 -54.27 -6.66 34.87
CA SER A 533 -53.91 -5.93 33.65
C SER A 533 -52.41 -5.62 33.61
N ARG A 534 -51.84 -5.09 34.70
CA ARG A 534 -50.39 -4.89 34.81
C ARG A 534 -49.61 -6.18 34.66
N GLN A 535 -50.10 -7.30 35.21
CA GLN A 535 -49.46 -8.61 35.03
C GLN A 535 -49.38 -9.02 33.55
N THR A 536 -50.41 -8.70 32.75
CA THR A 536 -50.41 -9.01 31.31
C THR A 536 -49.39 -8.18 30.54
N GLU A 537 -49.08 -6.96 30.98
CA GLU A 537 -48.06 -6.09 30.36
C GLU A 537 -46.65 -6.68 30.48
N PHE A 538 -46.37 -7.52 31.47
CA PHE A 538 -45.08 -8.26 31.58
C PHE A 538 -44.91 -9.38 30.55
N THR A 539 -45.90 -9.62 29.69
CA THR A 539 -45.80 -10.56 28.56
C THR A 539 -45.74 -9.76 27.26
N VAL A 540 -44.56 -9.70 26.65
CA VAL A 540 -44.36 -8.98 25.39
C VAL A 540 -44.41 -9.95 24.22
N THR A 541 -45.30 -9.67 23.27
CA THR A 541 -45.49 -10.46 22.05
C THR A 541 -44.86 -9.77 20.84
N SER A 542 -44.53 -10.56 19.82
CA SER A 542 -44.14 -10.03 18.52
C SER A 542 -45.33 -9.40 17.81
N GLU A 543 -45.17 -8.22 17.21
CA GLU A 543 -46.17 -7.61 16.32
C GLU A 543 -45.99 -8.06 14.86
N LEU A 544 -44.82 -8.62 14.52
CA LEU A 544 -44.42 -8.94 13.14
C LEU A 544 -43.82 -10.33 13.00
N ASP A 545 -43.94 -10.89 11.79
CA ASP A 545 -43.27 -12.14 11.43
C ASP A 545 -41.79 -11.87 11.18
N GLY A 546 -40.91 -12.56 11.90
CA GLY A 546 -39.49 -12.25 11.85
C GLY A 546 -38.58 -13.25 12.53
N ILE A 547 -37.31 -12.87 12.63
CA ILE A 547 -36.26 -13.59 13.36
C ILE A 547 -35.93 -12.79 14.61
N CYS A 548 -35.86 -13.48 15.75
CA CYS A 548 -35.46 -12.90 17.02
C CYS A 548 -33.93 -12.74 17.07
N MET A 549 -33.46 -11.52 17.28
CA MET A 549 -32.05 -11.19 17.43
C MET A 549 -31.83 -10.48 18.76
N ARG A 550 -30.60 -10.53 19.26
CA ARG A 550 -30.22 -9.79 20.47
C ARG A 550 -30.25 -8.27 20.24
N ALA A 551 -30.70 -7.52 21.24
CA ALA A 551 -30.53 -6.08 21.22
C ALA A 551 -29.10 -5.68 21.63
N SER A 552 -28.57 -4.60 21.06
CA SER A 552 -27.27 -4.05 21.45
C SER A 552 -27.43 -3.29 22.76
N VAL A 553 -27.01 -3.90 23.87
CA VAL A 553 -27.00 -3.22 25.18
C VAL A 553 -25.80 -2.27 25.24
N SER A 554 -26.03 -1.05 25.74
CA SER A 554 -24.93 -0.13 26.05
C SER A 554 -24.08 -0.76 27.18
N PRO A 555 -22.74 -0.75 27.09
CA PRO A 555 -21.84 -1.43 28.05
C PRO A 555 -21.87 -0.85 29.49
N PHE A 556 -22.76 0.10 29.77
CA PHE A 556 -22.76 0.85 31.03
C PHE A 556 -23.70 0.31 32.12
N GLU A 557 -24.51 -0.72 31.86
CA GLU A 557 -25.35 -1.36 32.89
C GLU A 557 -25.44 -2.87 32.65
N GLU A 558 -24.44 -3.64 33.10
CA GLU A 558 -24.44 -5.10 32.98
C GLU A 558 -24.76 -5.78 34.32
N PRO A 559 -25.98 -6.33 34.50
CA PRO A 559 -26.27 -7.35 35.52
C PRO A 559 -26.36 -8.76 34.91
N TYR A 560 -25.86 -8.99 33.69
CA TYR A 560 -26.02 -10.27 32.99
C TYR A 560 -24.88 -11.27 33.30
N GLN A 561 -25.21 -12.56 33.36
CA GLN A 561 -24.18 -13.62 33.45
C GLN A 561 -23.47 -13.81 32.10
N VAL A 562 -24.18 -13.50 31.01
CA VAL A 562 -23.71 -13.61 29.63
C VAL A 562 -24.09 -12.33 28.90
N GLN A 563 -23.19 -11.82 28.04
CA GLN A 563 -23.39 -10.59 27.26
C GLN A 563 -24.67 -10.57 26.38
N ASN A 564 -25.35 -11.70 26.19
CA ASN A 564 -26.57 -11.81 25.40
C ASN A 564 -27.82 -11.78 26.30
N PRO A 565 -28.65 -10.72 26.29
CA PRO A 565 -29.81 -10.59 27.18
C PRO A 565 -30.87 -11.69 27.02
N ILE A 566 -31.02 -12.24 25.81
CA ILE A 566 -32.01 -13.28 25.47
C ILE A 566 -31.48 -14.71 25.64
N ASP A 567 -30.30 -14.88 26.19
CA ASP A 567 -29.77 -16.20 26.47
C ASP A 567 -30.55 -16.87 27.61
N SER A 568 -30.89 -18.15 27.43
CA SER A 568 -31.48 -19.02 28.44
C SER A 568 -30.76 -19.01 29.79
N ARG A 569 -29.46 -18.70 29.83
CA ARG A 569 -28.66 -18.58 31.06
C ARG A 569 -29.00 -17.35 31.90
N ASN A 570 -29.62 -16.33 31.32
CA ASN A 570 -30.05 -15.12 32.02
C ASN A 570 -31.49 -15.23 32.58
N LEU A 571 -32.13 -16.40 32.45
CA LEU A 571 -33.41 -16.67 33.11
C LEU A 571 -33.28 -16.55 34.63
N GLY A 572 -34.22 -15.85 35.27
CA GLY A 572 -34.24 -15.56 36.70
C GLY A 572 -33.51 -14.27 37.11
N GLN A 573 -32.89 -13.54 36.18
CA GLN A 573 -32.23 -12.28 36.46
C GLN A 573 -33.18 -11.09 36.49
N LEU A 574 -32.81 -10.06 37.25
CA LEU A 574 -33.58 -8.82 37.39
C LEU A 574 -33.19 -7.84 36.28
N ILE A 575 -34.20 -7.39 35.53
CA ILE A 575 -34.07 -6.48 34.38
C ILE A 575 -34.66 -5.12 34.76
N SER A 576 -34.04 -4.04 34.30
CA SER A 576 -34.50 -2.67 34.52
C SER A 576 -35.60 -2.26 33.53
N ALA A 577 -36.51 -1.39 33.96
CA ALA A 577 -37.53 -0.82 33.08
C ALA A 577 -36.89 -0.06 31.90
N GLY A 578 -37.44 -0.23 30.70
CA GLY A 578 -36.96 0.40 29.46
C GLY A 578 -35.71 -0.21 28.84
N GLN A 579 -35.16 -1.29 29.44
CA GLN A 579 -33.95 -1.93 28.94
C GLN A 579 -34.23 -2.69 27.62
N PRO A 580 -33.40 -2.52 26.57
CA PRO A 580 -33.56 -3.25 25.32
C PRO A 580 -33.06 -4.69 25.45
N LEU A 581 -33.88 -5.66 25.06
CA LEU A 581 -33.59 -7.08 25.22
C LEU A 581 -33.45 -7.81 23.88
N ALA A 582 -34.43 -7.64 22.99
CA ALA A 582 -34.48 -8.32 21.70
C ALA A 582 -34.88 -7.36 20.58
N VAL A 583 -34.51 -7.70 19.36
CA VAL A 583 -35.00 -7.07 18.13
C VAL A 583 -35.59 -8.15 17.25
N ILE A 584 -36.81 -7.94 16.77
CA ILE A 584 -37.46 -8.85 15.82
C ILE A 584 -37.34 -8.21 14.44
N ALA A 585 -36.74 -8.92 13.49
CA ALA A 585 -36.53 -8.43 12.14
C ALA A 585 -37.25 -9.26 11.09
N SER A 586 -37.93 -8.58 10.16
CA SER A 586 -38.55 -9.24 9.02
C SER A 586 -37.51 -9.64 7.97
N PRO A 587 -37.50 -10.90 7.48
CA PRO A 587 -36.47 -11.41 6.55
C PRO A 587 -36.64 -10.97 5.09
N GLY A 588 -37.67 -10.19 4.73
CA GLY A 588 -38.03 -9.91 3.34
C GLY A 588 -37.26 -8.75 2.68
N GLU A 589 -37.12 -7.62 3.37
CA GLU A 589 -36.53 -6.41 2.82
C GLU A 589 -35.37 -5.93 3.70
N SER A 590 -34.21 -5.72 3.07
CA SER A 590 -32.99 -5.26 3.74
C SER A 590 -32.51 -3.96 3.10
N GLU A 591 -32.13 -3.03 3.95
CA GLU A 591 -31.42 -1.80 3.60
C GLU A 591 -29.99 -1.84 4.13
N ILE A 592 -29.13 -1.00 3.57
CA ILE A 592 -27.78 -0.83 4.08
C ILE A 592 -27.61 0.61 4.53
N VAL A 593 -27.27 0.76 5.80
CA VAL A 593 -26.92 2.05 6.38
C VAL A 593 -25.42 2.24 6.24
N ILE A 594 -24.99 3.32 5.62
CA ILE A 594 -23.58 3.61 5.34
C ILE A 594 -23.13 4.78 6.21
N SER A 595 -21.95 4.65 6.83
CA SER A 595 -21.28 5.77 7.52
C SER A 595 -20.30 6.46 6.59
N ILE A 596 -20.57 7.73 6.29
CA ILE A 596 -19.77 8.51 5.35
C ILE A 596 -19.15 9.68 6.11
N PRO A 597 -17.83 9.87 6.05
CA PRO A 597 -17.20 11.06 6.61
C PRO A 597 -17.81 12.37 6.07
N GLU A 598 -18.02 13.36 6.95
CA GLU A 598 -18.69 14.63 6.61
C GLU A 598 -18.03 15.38 5.44
N TYR A 599 -16.70 15.26 5.28
CA TYR A 599 -15.99 15.90 4.17
C TYR A 599 -16.48 15.45 2.78
N TRP A 600 -17.07 14.25 2.66
CA TRP A 600 -17.65 13.76 1.41
C TRP A 600 -19.13 14.15 1.25
N ALA A 601 -19.77 14.71 2.28
CA ALA A 601 -21.22 14.95 2.28
C ALA A 601 -21.69 15.78 1.07
N LYS A 602 -20.87 16.72 0.60
CA LYS A 602 -21.18 17.56 -0.58
C LYS A 602 -21.18 16.78 -1.91
N GLU A 603 -20.47 15.66 -1.99
CA GLU A 603 -20.36 14.86 -3.22
C GLU A 603 -21.44 13.78 -3.32
N ILE A 604 -22.19 13.57 -2.24
CA ILE A 604 -23.18 12.50 -2.13
C ILE A 604 -24.57 13.02 -2.44
N GLN A 605 -25.28 12.28 -3.30
CA GLN A 605 -26.62 12.63 -3.75
C GLN A 605 -27.51 11.39 -3.75
N SER A 606 -28.80 11.58 -3.52
CA SER A 606 -29.80 10.51 -3.69
C SER A 606 -29.80 10.03 -5.15
N GLY A 607 -29.99 8.71 -5.35
CA GLY A 607 -29.93 8.03 -6.65
C GLY A 607 -28.53 7.58 -7.09
N GLN A 608 -27.46 7.88 -6.33
CA GLN A 608 -26.13 7.38 -6.65
C GLN A 608 -26.03 5.86 -6.47
N LYS A 609 -25.33 5.21 -7.40
CA LYS A 609 -25.09 3.76 -7.35
C LYS A 609 -24.04 3.43 -6.30
N VAL A 610 -24.31 2.36 -5.57
CA VAL A 610 -23.47 1.86 -4.49
C VAL A 610 -23.22 0.38 -4.70
N ALA A 611 -21.97 -0.04 -4.53
CA ALA A 611 -21.56 -1.44 -4.53
C ALA A 611 -21.15 -1.85 -3.12
N VAL A 612 -21.84 -2.85 -2.56
CA VAL A 612 -21.57 -3.39 -1.22
C VAL A 612 -20.95 -4.76 -1.32
N TYR A 613 -19.82 -4.96 -0.64
CA TYR A 613 -19.12 -6.23 -0.59
C TYR A 613 -19.49 -6.97 0.68
N VAL A 614 -20.37 -7.96 0.56
CA VAL A 614 -20.79 -8.79 1.69
C VAL A 614 -19.82 -9.98 1.82
N PRO A 615 -19.15 -10.18 2.97
CA PRO A 615 -18.17 -11.25 3.15
C PRO A 615 -18.70 -12.65 2.81
N GLU A 616 -19.98 -12.90 3.09
CA GLU A 616 -20.67 -14.19 2.92
C GLU A 616 -20.82 -14.60 1.45
N MET A 617 -20.74 -13.66 0.51
CA MET A 617 -20.92 -13.93 -0.91
C MET A 617 -19.61 -14.23 -1.67
N CYS A 618 -18.54 -14.59 -0.95
CA CYS A 618 -17.26 -15.07 -1.54
C CYS A 618 -16.75 -14.20 -2.72
N GLY A 619 -16.76 -12.88 -2.56
CA GLY A 619 -16.24 -11.94 -3.56
C GLY A 619 -17.26 -11.38 -4.57
N LYS A 620 -18.54 -11.74 -4.48
CA LYS A 620 -19.63 -11.02 -5.17
C LYS A 620 -20.05 -9.78 -4.40
N TYR A 621 -20.53 -8.76 -5.13
CA TYR A 621 -21.05 -7.52 -4.55
C TYR A 621 -22.54 -7.36 -4.87
N VAL A 622 -23.29 -6.71 -3.98
CA VAL A 622 -24.67 -6.27 -4.25
C VAL A 622 -24.65 -4.83 -4.73
N THR A 623 -25.51 -4.49 -5.69
CA THR A 623 -25.74 -3.11 -6.11
C THR A 623 -26.97 -2.53 -5.45
N GLY A 624 -26.88 -1.26 -5.08
CA GLY A 624 -27.98 -0.50 -4.51
C GLY A 624 -27.91 0.97 -4.90
N GLN A 625 -28.93 1.73 -4.50
CA GLN A 625 -29.00 3.17 -4.71
C GLN A 625 -29.21 3.90 -3.39
N ILE A 626 -28.57 5.06 -3.23
CA ILE A 626 -28.80 5.92 -2.06
C ILE A 626 -30.22 6.48 -2.14
N THR A 627 -31.07 6.15 -1.17
CA THR A 627 -32.45 6.65 -1.09
C THR A 627 -32.53 7.88 -0.20
N GLN A 628 -31.93 7.81 0.99
CA GLN A 628 -31.99 8.85 2.01
C GLN A 628 -30.60 9.21 2.53
N ILE A 629 -30.41 10.48 2.89
CA ILE A 629 -29.19 11.00 3.51
C ILE A 629 -29.62 11.69 4.80
N ALA A 630 -29.22 11.14 5.94
CA ALA A 630 -29.49 11.70 7.25
C ALA A 630 -28.35 12.65 7.65
N THR A 631 -28.66 13.92 7.90
CA THR A 631 -27.69 14.90 8.39
C THR A 631 -27.46 14.73 9.90
N SER A 632 -26.22 14.98 10.33
CA SER A 632 -25.71 14.83 11.70
C SER A 632 -26.56 15.53 12.77
N ALA A 633 -27.35 16.54 12.39
CA ALA A 633 -28.21 17.32 13.26
C ALA A 633 -29.50 16.59 13.70
N GLU A 634 -30.06 15.69 12.90
CA GLU A 634 -31.27 14.92 13.27
C GLU A 634 -30.97 13.82 14.30
N ARG A 635 -29.69 13.42 14.42
CA ARG A 635 -29.28 12.30 15.27
C ARG A 635 -29.09 12.64 16.75
N ASN A 636 -28.62 13.86 17.07
CA ASN A 636 -28.45 14.25 18.47
C ASN A 636 -29.80 14.38 19.22
N GLN A 637 -30.93 14.48 18.52
CA GLN A 637 -32.26 14.52 19.14
C GLN A 637 -32.93 13.14 19.33
N LYS A 638 -32.48 12.09 18.63
CA LYS A 638 -33.06 10.73 18.74
C LYS A 638 -31.96 9.71 19.01
N SER A 639 -31.43 9.79 20.23
CA SER A 639 -30.66 8.80 20.99
C SER A 639 -29.66 7.90 20.24
N ASN A 640 -28.37 8.13 20.52
CA ASN A 640 -27.24 7.23 20.23
C ASN A 640 -27.29 5.87 20.97
N SER A 641 -28.36 5.55 21.72
CA SER A 641 -28.41 4.33 22.56
C SER A 641 -29.43 3.27 22.14
N VAL A 642 -30.20 3.49 21.05
CA VAL A 642 -31.38 2.65 20.77
C VAL A 642 -31.21 1.73 19.56
N PHE A 643 -30.34 2.07 18.60
CA PHE A 643 -30.21 1.34 17.33
C PHE A 643 -28.80 0.73 17.14
N PRO A 644 -28.68 -0.62 17.09
CA PRO A 644 -27.40 -1.35 17.00
C PRO A 644 -26.50 -0.98 15.82
N GLU A 645 -27.10 -0.68 14.66
CA GLU A 645 -26.42 -0.46 13.39
C GLU A 645 -25.51 0.78 13.40
N TYR A 646 -25.93 1.83 14.10
CA TYR A 646 -25.20 3.09 14.15
C TYR A 646 -24.06 3.05 15.16
N VAL A 647 -24.26 2.35 16.28
CA VAL A 647 -23.24 2.11 17.29
C VAL A 647 -22.15 1.21 16.73
N SER A 648 -22.51 0.10 16.09
CA SER A 648 -21.55 -0.83 15.46
C SER A 648 -20.69 -0.15 14.39
N LEU A 649 -21.30 0.66 13.50
CA LEU A 649 -20.56 1.43 12.50
C LEU A 649 -19.58 2.43 13.12
N SER A 650 -20.05 3.23 14.08
CA SER A 650 -19.19 4.25 14.72
C SER A 650 -18.09 3.63 15.58
N GLN A 651 -18.33 2.50 16.25
CA GLN A 651 -17.30 1.77 16.99
C GLN A 651 -16.25 1.15 16.07
N PHE A 652 -16.69 0.53 14.96
CA PHE A 652 -15.76 -0.05 13.97
C PHE A 652 -14.87 1.03 13.37
N GLN A 653 -15.43 2.18 13.02
CA GLN A 653 -14.66 3.27 12.43
C GLN A 653 -13.70 3.94 13.45
N LYS A 654 -14.09 4.04 14.72
CA LYS A 654 -13.20 4.45 15.83
C LYS A 654 -12.10 3.44 16.17
N SER A 655 -12.27 2.18 15.76
CA SER A 655 -11.21 1.18 15.89
C SER A 655 -10.15 1.30 14.79
N GLU A 656 -10.44 2.01 13.69
CA GLU A 656 -9.46 2.27 12.64
C GLU A 656 -8.47 3.39 13.05
N PRO A 657 -7.15 3.13 12.98
CA PRO A 657 -6.14 4.11 13.37
C PRO A 657 -6.21 5.38 12.52
N GLY A 658 -6.45 6.51 13.17
CA GLY A 658 -6.46 7.86 12.57
C GLY A 658 -7.84 8.45 12.30
N ASN A 659 -8.93 7.77 12.65
CA ASN A 659 -10.31 8.21 12.35
C ASN A 659 -11.12 8.66 13.58
N ASN A 660 -10.50 8.72 14.77
CA ASN A 660 -11.19 8.81 16.07
C ASN A 660 -11.99 10.11 16.36
N SER A 661 -12.00 11.09 15.44
CA SER A 661 -12.59 12.42 15.69
C SER A 661 -13.31 13.05 14.50
N GLN A 662 -13.64 12.29 13.45
CA GLN A 662 -14.35 12.84 12.30
C GLN A 662 -15.87 12.75 12.50
N SER A 663 -16.58 13.82 12.14
CA SER A 663 -18.02 13.85 12.06
C SER A 663 -18.50 13.00 10.86
N GLU A 664 -19.63 12.32 11.05
CA GLU A 664 -20.15 11.30 10.12
C GLU A 664 -21.57 11.66 9.69
N VAL A 665 -21.83 11.47 8.40
CA VAL A 665 -23.13 11.56 7.74
C VAL A 665 -23.56 10.14 7.38
N PHE A 666 -24.82 9.80 7.66
CA PHE A 666 -25.34 8.46 7.38
C PHE A 666 -26.22 8.49 6.14
N ALA A 667 -26.05 7.51 5.26
CA ALA A 667 -26.90 7.34 4.08
C ALA A 667 -27.57 5.96 4.12
N VAL A 668 -28.82 5.90 3.68
CA VAL A 668 -29.56 4.64 3.52
C VAL A 668 -29.50 4.24 2.06
N VAL A 669 -29.17 2.98 1.82
CA VAL A 669 -29.11 2.36 0.50
C VAL A 669 -30.14 1.27 0.39
N SER A 670 -31.02 1.40 -0.60
CA SER A 670 -31.90 0.32 -1.02
C SER A 670 -31.17 -0.59 -2.00
N LEU A 671 -31.35 -1.90 -1.84
CA LEU A 671 -30.78 -2.89 -2.75
C LEU A 671 -31.64 -2.99 -4.02
N GLU A 672 -31.01 -3.01 -5.20
CA GLU A 672 -31.73 -3.18 -6.47
C GLU A 672 -32.25 -4.62 -6.65
N GLN A 673 -31.59 -5.59 -6.01
CA GLN A 673 -31.97 -7.00 -6.00
C GLN A 673 -31.77 -7.56 -4.59
N SER A 674 -32.81 -8.19 -4.03
CA SER A 674 -32.65 -9.00 -2.82
C SER A 674 -31.76 -10.21 -3.16
N PRO A 675 -30.64 -10.40 -2.44
CA PRO A 675 -29.76 -11.54 -2.70
C PRO A 675 -30.51 -12.86 -2.47
N THR A 676 -30.10 -13.90 -3.21
CA THR A 676 -30.71 -15.24 -3.13
C THR A 676 -30.50 -15.93 -1.78
N ASN A 677 -29.48 -15.51 -1.02
CA ASN A 677 -29.29 -15.88 0.37
C ASN A 677 -29.63 -14.67 1.25
N PRO A 678 -30.32 -14.88 2.39
CA PRO A 678 -30.60 -13.80 3.34
C PRO A 678 -29.27 -13.22 3.85
N LEU A 679 -29.17 -11.89 3.84
CA LEU A 679 -28.02 -11.20 4.42
C LEU A 679 -28.10 -11.30 5.94
N SER A 680 -26.97 -11.60 6.58
CA SER A 680 -26.88 -11.47 8.04
C SER A 680 -27.09 -10.01 8.45
N PHE A 681 -28.14 -9.76 9.25
CA PHE A 681 -28.41 -8.44 9.78
C PHE A 681 -27.28 -7.97 10.71
N TYR A 682 -27.07 -6.66 10.75
CA TYR A 682 -26.05 -5.97 11.53
C TYR A 682 -24.59 -6.31 11.21
N GLN A 683 -24.34 -6.98 10.08
CA GLN A 683 -22.99 -7.22 9.59
C GLN A 683 -22.39 -5.95 8.98
N ILE A 684 -21.13 -5.65 9.33
CA ILE A 684 -20.36 -4.56 8.73
C ILE A 684 -19.73 -5.05 7.43
N ALA A 685 -20.01 -4.32 6.35
CA ALA A 685 -19.53 -4.60 5.01
C ALA A 685 -18.81 -3.38 4.42
N PRO A 686 -17.68 -3.55 3.71
CA PRO A 686 -17.07 -2.47 2.95
C PRO A 686 -17.95 -2.08 1.76
N VAL A 687 -18.08 -0.76 1.57
CA VAL A 687 -18.96 -0.16 0.57
C VAL A 687 -18.19 0.80 -0.34
N ARG A 688 -18.53 0.80 -1.62
CA ARG A 688 -18.04 1.76 -2.61
C ARG A 688 -19.18 2.54 -3.23
N ILE A 689 -19.16 3.86 -3.05
CA ILE A 689 -20.14 4.79 -3.61
C ILE A 689 -19.56 5.38 -4.90
N GLN A 690 -20.34 5.33 -5.98
CA GLN A 690 -19.99 5.98 -7.24
C GLN A 690 -20.34 7.47 -7.16
N VAL A 691 -19.33 8.32 -7.30
CA VAL A 691 -19.49 9.78 -7.34
C VAL A 691 -19.13 10.34 -8.71
N SER A 692 -19.47 11.61 -8.92
CA SER A 692 -19.16 12.31 -10.17
C SER A 692 -17.66 12.28 -10.48
N GLY A 693 -17.36 12.16 -11.78
CA GLY A 693 -15.98 12.14 -12.25
C GLY A 693 -15.27 13.45 -11.89
N ALA A 694 -14.08 13.33 -11.31
CA ALA A 694 -13.25 14.46 -10.92
C ALA A 694 -11.99 14.50 -11.79
N SER A 695 -11.67 15.69 -12.31
CA SER A 695 -10.47 15.92 -13.11
C SER A 695 -9.21 15.81 -12.25
N LEU A 696 -8.03 15.66 -12.85
CA LEU A 696 -6.78 15.62 -12.07
C LEU A 696 -6.54 16.93 -11.32
N ALA A 697 -6.94 18.06 -11.92
CA ALA A 697 -6.86 19.37 -11.27
C ALA A 697 -7.76 19.45 -10.03
N SER A 698 -9.01 18.99 -10.12
CA SER A 698 -9.92 19.03 -8.97
C SER A 698 -9.46 18.06 -7.88
N ARG A 699 -9.00 16.85 -8.24
CA ARG A 699 -8.43 15.89 -7.28
C ARG A 699 -7.21 16.43 -6.54
N PHE A 700 -6.34 17.16 -7.24
CA PHE A 700 -5.16 17.78 -6.63
C PHE A 700 -5.55 18.94 -5.69
N SER A 701 -6.50 19.78 -6.12
CA SER A 701 -7.07 20.83 -5.27
C SER A 701 -7.71 20.26 -4.00
N ASP A 702 -8.55 19.23 -4.14
CA ASP A 702 -9.16 18.51 -3.03
C ASP A 702 -8.10 17.94 -2.08
N PHE A 703 -7.05 17.34 -2.62
CA PHE A 703 -5.95 16.77 -1.83
C PHE A 703 -5.21 17.86 -1.04
N ILE A 704 -4.90 18.99 -1.66
CA ILE A 704 -4.25 20.13 -0.97
C ILE A 704 -5.16 20.64 0.15
N ASN A 705 -6.44 20.89 -0.14
CA ASN A 705 -7.39 21.38 0.85
C ASN A 705 -7.51 20.40 2.03
N ARG A 706 -7.68 19.10 1.75
CA ARG A 706 -7.73 18.06 2.80
C ARG A 706 -6.47 18.01 3.66
N THR A 707 -5.31 18.20 3.05
CA THR A 707 -4.02 18.04 3.75
C THR A 707 -3.65 19.29 4.56
N PHE A 708 -3.97 20.49 4.06
CA PHE A 708 -3.45 21.74 4.61
C PHE A 708 -4.49 22.65 5.25
N THR A 709 -5.76 22.63 4.83
CA THR A 709 -6.76 23.58 5.36
C THR A 709 -7.52 23.03 6.56
N GLY A 710 -7.49 21.72 6.82
CA GLY A 710 -8.12 21.13 8.00
C GLY A 710 -9.61 21.44 8.15
N ILE A 711 -10.27 21.86 7.07
CA ILE A 711 -11.71 22.10 7.03
C ILE A 711 -12.34 20.71 6.90
N TYR A 712 -12.67 20.14 8.06
CA TYR A 712 -13.50 18.96 8.21
C TYR A 712 -14.94 19.27 7.83
#